data_AF-A0A819TE70-F1
#
_entry.id   AF-A0A819TE70-F1
#
_cell.length_a   1.000
_cell.length_b   1.000
_cell.length_c   1.000
_cell.angle_alpha   90.00
_cell.angle_beta   90.00
_cell.angle_gamma   90.00
#
_symmetry.space_group_name_H-M   'P 1'
#
loop_
_entity.id
_entity.type
_entity.pdbx_description
1 polymer ?
#
loop_
_entity_poly.entity_id
_entity_poly.type
_entity_poly.pdbx_seq_one_letter_code
_entity_poly.pdbx_strand_id
1 'polypeptide(L)'
;MSKTTATTDNKSGSGPLYRIPPYYYIHVLDQNTNVTRLEIGPKTFIKQDNETVTVGPEKMITVPPRHYCVIESPVVRNEAGDVQFDKNGQAKLIHADLDIRLAQPDQAPFPLYPGEILRQPVTPLKVVPANSALRLKAVLDFEDETAKEQRRAGDEWLFEGPATYIPRKEVSVEEQIRATVIGPNQAIRLCAKKEIIDRAGQHRVTGEEWLVKKTGAYLPLAYETVVSVENAFVLTDKKALHIRALKTFTDNFGKERMNGEEWLVTLADTETHILSVYEQLVAAVDVITLNSRQYCVILDPVADGKPQLGKKKLVVGEKSFFLQPGEKLENGIQDVFILGEDEGVILKCIEEFKDEHANVNRNPGDRWMIRGPTDYIPPTQVEVLTRRKAMPLDENEGIYVRDIKTGCVRAVIGETYMLTQDEELWQKELPKQVEELLSRDALAERNVLTRNQASDKSQSQQQTTTSNTNFTKRDKSKLVTYRVPHNACVQIYDYKAKKARIIFGPELVMLGPDEHFTLLSLSGSVPKKANQIQTLCLLLGPDFFTDVIVIETADHARLSLQLSYNWHFQIPDINDEKEAAKLFSVPDFVGDAAKAIASRIRGAVAGTQFDDFHKNSAQIIRASVFGLDANQHIRDKFIFPQNNLVITSIDIQSVEPVDQRTRDALQKSVQLAIEITTNSQEAAAKHEASRREQEAKGLLERQRIKDEANAEEVRKQLLELQALSAAVESTGQAKAEAQSRAESARIEGEAAVEQAALKAQATQIEAEAELSRLKLAREAEIKFVREQNELEISKKSEMSSIETEKFKLQVESIGASTIQSIATAGPDTQVKLLQALGLQSMLVTDGHTPINLMGFGQGLLGGLTSTAIKNSKIPTGYHVEHKD
;
A
#
# COMPACT_ATOMS: atom_id res chain seq x y z
N MET A 1 -56.12 77.25 6.57
CA MET A 1 -57.13 78.01 7.35
C MET A 1 -57.07 77.53 8.80
N SER A 2 -56.38 78.27 9.67
CA SER A 2 -56.59 78.17 11.12
C SER A 2 -57.85 78.95 11.51
N LYS A 3 -58.56 78.53 12.55
CA LYS A 3 -59.64 79.33 13.13
C LYS A 3 -59.02 80.49 13.92
N THR A 4 -59.08 81.71 13.40
CA THR A 4 -58.79 82.92 14.17
C THR A 4 -60.10 83.61 14.50
N THR A 5 -60.56 83.45 15.74
CA THR A 5 -61.71 84.18 16.27
C THR A 5 -61.34 85.64 16.48
N ALA A 6 -61.57 86.48 15.47
CA ALA A 6 -61.58 87.92 15.63
C ALA A 6 -62.84 88.30 16.43
N THR A 7 -62.65 88.86 17.63
CA THR A 7 -63.73 89.34 18.49
C THR A 7 -64.50 90.46 17.80
N THR A 8 -65.81 90.30 17.64
CA THR A 8 -66.72 91.37 17.23
C THR A 8 -66.83 92.40 18.36
N ASP A 9 -65.97 93.43 18.32
CA ASP A 9 -66.16 94.64 19.10
C ASP A 9 -67.46 95.31 18.66
N ASN A 10 -68.53 95.03 19.40
CA ASN A 10 -69.83 95.67 19.22
C ASN A 10 -69.73 97.16 19.54
N LYS A 11 -69.32 97.97 18.56
CA LYS A 11 -69.65 99.39 18.50
C LYS A 11 -71.13 99.58 18.15
N SER A 12 -71.99 99.03 18.99
CA SER A 12 -73.42 99.29 19.04
C SER A 12 -73.65 100.73 19.54
N GLY A 13 -73.29 101.69 18.69
CA GLY A 13 -73.45 103.12 18.91
C GLY A 13 -74.92 103.53 18.85
N SER A 14 -75.72 103.09 19.82
CA SER A 14 -77.13 103.45 20.00
C SER A 14 -77.28 104.91 20.49
N GLY A 15 -76.60 105.84 19.82
CA GLY A 15 -76.76 107.28 19.99
C GLY A 15 -77.46 107.88 18.76
N PRO A 16 -78.09 109.06 18.90
CA PRO A 16 -78.70 109.76 17.78
C PRO A 16 -77.67 110.37 16.79
N LEU A 17 -76.37 110.24 17.07
CA LEU A 17 -75.29 110.99 16.42
C LEU A 17 -74.19 110.04 15.89
N TYR A 18 -74.03 110.00 14.57
CA TYR A 18 -73.00 109.21 13.88
C TYR A 18 -72.00 110.14 13.21
N ARG A 19 -70.77 110.23 13.73
CA ARG A 19 -69.68 110.97 13.09
C ARG A 19 -69.05 110.10 12.00
N ILE A 20 -69.25 110.46 10.73
CA ILE A 20 -68.65 109.80 9.57
C ILE A 20 -67.33 110.52 9.21
N PRO A 21 -66.15 109.87 9.32
CA PRO A 21 -64.87 110.46 8.91
C PRO A 21 -64.76 110.69 7.38
N PRO A 22 -63.77 111.47 6.90
CA PRO A 22 -63.43 111.49 5.48
C PRO A 22 -63.09 110.07 4.97
N TYR A 23 -63.55 109.72 3.77
CA TYR A 23 -63.40 108.39 3.16
C TYR A 23 -64.05 107.23 3.95
N TYR A 24 -65.11 107.53 4.69
CA TYR A 24 -65.99 106.53 5.31
C TYR A 24 -67.45 106.76 4.86
N TYR A 25 -68.27 105.71 4.93
CA TYR A 25 -69.69 105.75 4.63
C TYR A 25 -70.53 104.97 5.65
N ILE A 26 -71.84 105.23 5.66
CA ILE A 26 -72.85 104.41 6.33
C ILE A 26 -74.02 104.15 5.40
N HIS A 27 -74.76 103.05 5.63
CA HIS A 27 -76.07 102.82 5.01
C HIS A 27 -77.18 103.15 6.01
N VAL A 28 -78.18 103.90 5.56
CA VAL A 28 -79.33 104.32 6.37
C VAL A 28 -80.61 103.85 5.70
N LEU A 29 -81.36 102.99 6.39
CA LEU A 29 -82.72 102.56 6.04
C LEU A 29 -83.72 103.55 6.64
N ASP A 30 -84.51 104.21 5.80
CA ASP A 30 -85.75 104.88 6.23
C ASP A 30 -86.88 103.84 6.31
N GLN A 31 -87.46 103.67 7.50
CA GLN A 31 -88.53 102.72 7.78
C GLN A 31 -89.89 103.14 7.20
N ASN A 32 -90.10 104.42 6.89
CA ASN A 32 -91.35 104.91 6.29
C ASN A 32 -91.44 104.56 4.79
N THR A 33 -90.30 104.57 4.09
CA THR A 33 -90.20 104.26 2.65
C THR A 33 -89.61 102.89 2.35
N ASN A 34 -89.03 102.22 3.35
CA ASN A 34 -88.15 101.04 3.23
C ASN A 34 -86.94 101.23 2.32
N VAL A 35 -86.51 102.48 2.08
CA VAL A 35 -85.38 102.80 1.20
C VAL A 35 -84.08 102.83 2.00
N THR A 36 -83.13 101.99 1.60
CA THR A 36 -81.73 102.11 2.01
C THR A 36 -81.03 103.15 1.14
N ARG A 37 -80.48 104.18 1.77
CA ARG A 37 -79.62 105.19 1.13
C ARG A 37 -78.21 105.19 1.71
N LEU A 38 -77.30 105.78 0.95
CA LEU A 38 -75.89 105.92 1.27
C LEU A 38 -75.61 107.32 1.83
N GLU A 39 -74.91 107.41 2.96
CA GLU A 39 -74.46 108.67 3.56
C GLU A 39 -72.93 108.68 3.65
N ILE A 40 -72.30 109.74 3.13
CA ILE A 40 -70.85 109.85 2.91
C ILE A 40 -70.25 110.88 3.88
N GLY A 41 -69.05 110.60 4.42
CA GLY A 41 -68.28 111.56 5.22
C GLY A 41 -67.35 112.47 4.40
N PRO A 42 -66.92 113.62 4.95
CA PRO A 42 -67.00 114.02 6.35
C PRO A 42 -68.32 114.71 6.72
N LYS A 43 -69.18 114.01 7.47
CA LYS A 43 -70.50 114.47 7.91
C LYS A 43 -70.76 113.98 9.32
N THR A 44 -71.36 114.80 10.17
CA THR A 44 -71.99 114.29 11.39
C THR A 44 -73.45 114.03 11.05
N PHE A 45 -73.81 112.76 10.91
CA PHE A 45 -75.17 112.34 10.62
C PHE A 45 -75.99 112.30 11.92
N ILE A 46 -77.19 112.89 11.89
CA ILE A 46 -78.15 112.86 12.99
C ILE A 46 -79.31 111.98 12.52
N LYS A 47 -79.46 110.81 13.15
CA LYS A 47 -80.54 109.87 12.86
C LYS A 47 -81.89 110.52 13.21
N GLN A 48 -82.85 110.46 12.30
CA GLN A 48 -84.27 110.75 12.60
C GLN A 48 -84.97 109.51 13.20
N ASP A 49 -86.13 109.69 13.84
CA ASP A 49 -86.82 108.59 14.54
C ASP A 49 -87.16 107.41 13.62
N ASN A 50 -87.57 107.70 12.39
CA ASN A 50 -87.90 106.73 11.33
C ASN A 50 -86.68 106.10 10.63
N GLU A 51 -85.44 106.44 11.02
CA GLU A 51 -84.24 105.98 10.32
C GLU A 51 -83.45 104.94 11.12
N THR A 52 -82.82 103.98 10.45
CA THR A 52 -81.94 103.00 11.08
C THR A 52 -80.64 102.84 10.30
N VAL A 53 -79.50 102.96 10.97
CA VAL A 53 -78.19 102.72 10.36
C VAL A 53 -77.99 101.20 10.27
N THR A 54 -77.97 100.66 9.06
CA THR A 54 -77.83 99.22 8.80
C THR A 54 -76.36 98.79 8.68
N VAL A 55 -75.51 99.68 8.13
CA VAL A 55 -74.06 99.50 8.04
C VAL A 55 -73.39 100.71 8.68
N GLY A 56 -72.71 100.50 9.81
CA GLY A 56 -72.01 101.53 10.59
C GLY A 56 -70.57 101.77 10.09
N PRO A 57 -69.94 102.91 10.40
CA PRO A 57 -68.89 103.54 9.59
C PRO A 57 -67.83 102.60 8.99
N GLU A 58 -68.05 102.20 7.74
CA GLU A 58 -67.11 101.43 6.92
C GLU A 58 -66.20 102.35 6.12
N LYS A 59 -64.97 101.87 5.86
CA LYS A 59 -63.98 102.61 5.08
C LYS A 59 -64.23 102.40 3.58
N MET A 60 -64.18 103.49 2.81
CA MET A 60 -64.27 103.44 1.35
C MET A 60 -63.14 102.61 0.74
N ILE A 61 -63.47 101.88 -0.32
CA ILE A 61 -62.54 101.04 -1.07
C ILE A 61 -61.60 101.96 -1.86
N THR A 62 -60.30 101.75 -1.67
CA THR A 62 -59.24 102.41 -2.43
C THR A 62 -58.52 101.33 -3.23
N VAL A 63 -58.50 101.45 -4.56
CA VAL A 63 -57.79 100.51 -5.44
C VAL A 63 -56.44 101.15 -5.82
N PRO A 64 -55.29 100.63 -5.35
CA PRO A 64 -53.99 101.18 -5.71
C PRO A 64 -53.63 100.89 -7.17
N PRO A 65 -52.70 101.66 -7.78
CA PRO A 65 -52.18 101.37 -9.11
C PRO A 65 -51.75 99.91 -9.28
N ARG A 66 -52.04 99.34 -10.46
CA ARG A 66 -51.85 97.92 -10.80
C ARG A 66 -52.63 96.92 -9.94
N HIS A 67 -53.68 97.35 -9.23
CA HIS A 67 -54.63 96.47 -8.56
C HIS A 67 -56.03 96.60 -9.17
N TYR A 68 -56.89 95.64 -8.84
CA TYR A 68 -58.31 95.62 -9.15
C TYR A 68 -59.12 95.08 -7.97
N CYS A 69 -60.43 95.29 -7.96
CA CYS A 69 -61.36 94.53 -7.13
C CYS A 69 -62.60 94.13 -7.94
N VAL A 70 -63.28 93.06 -7.53
CA VAL A 70 -64.54 92.61 -8.16
C VAL A 70 -65.70 92.90 -7.23
N ILE A 71 -66.69 93.60 -7.76
CA ILE A 71 -67.94 93.94 -7.07
C ILE A 71 -69.08 93.18 -7.73
N GLU A 72 -69.96 92.62 -6.92
CA GLU A 72 -71.12 91.85 -7.33
C GLU A 72 -72.39 92.68 -7.12
N SER A 73 -73.33 92.57 -8.07
CA SER A 73 -74.51 93.44 -8.21
C SER A 73 -74.17 94.94 -8.23
N PRO A 74 -73.34 95.41 -9.18
CA PRO A 74 -72.88 96.81 -9.26
C PRO A 74 -74.01 97.81 -9.54
N VAL A 75 -73.81 99.07 -9.13
CA VAL A 75 -74.76 100.16 -9.45
C VAL A 75 -74.84 100.46 -10.95
N VAL A 76 -76.08 100.67 -11.43
CA VAL A 76 -76.34 101.20 -12.78
C VAL A 76 -75.90 102.66 -12.84
N ARG A 77 -75.07 103.01 -13.81
CA ARG A 77 -74.62 104.38 -14.06
C ARG A 77 -75.26 104.99 -15.32
N ASN A 78 -75.24 106.31 -15.44
CA ASN A 78 -75.54 107.03 -16.69
C ASN A 78 -74.25 107.25 -17.52
N GLU A 79 -74.38 107.86 -18.70
CA GLU A 79 -73.23 108.19 -19.58
C GLU A 79 -72.26 109.20 -18.97
N ALA A 80 -72.68 109.96 -17.94
CA ALA A 80 -71.82 110.87 -17.17
C ALA A 80 -71.11 110.20 -15.96
N GLY A 81 -71.41 108.93 -15.67
CA GLY A 81 -70.85 108.15 -14.57
C GLY A 81 -71.61 108.22 -13.24
N ASP A 82 -72.71 108.99 -13.16
CA ASP A 82 -73.57 109.10 -11.97
C ASP A 82 -74.43 107.86 -11.76
N VAL A 83 -74.75 107.54 -10.51
CA VAL A 83 -75.62 106.40 -10.14
C VAL A 83 -77.09 106.71 -10.40
N GLN A 84 -77.79 105.77 -11.06
CA GLN A 84 -79.22 105.84 -11.27
C GLN A 84 -80.00 105.35 -10.04
N PHE A 85 -81.08 106.06 -9.72
CA PHE A 85 -82.01 105.69 -8.65
C PHE A 85 -83.37 105.27 -9.23
N ASP A 86 -84.10 104.44 -8.49
CA ASP A 86 -85.49 104.09 -8.77
C ASP A 86 -86.48 105.18 -8.35
N LYS A 87 -87.75 105.01 -8.72
CA LYS A 87 -88.85 105.93 -8.38
C LYS A 87 -88.99 106.22 -6.88
N ASN A 88 -88.49 105.31 -6.03
CA ASN A 88 -88.53 105.43 -4.58
C ASN A 88 -87.24 106.04 -3.99
N GLY A 89 -86.18 106.27 -4.78
CA GLY A 89 -84.90 106.81 -4.32
C GLY A 89 -83.86 105.76 -3.88
N GLN A 90 -84.12 104.47 -4.07
CA GLN A 90 -83.12 103.40 -3.90
C GLN A 90 -82.18 103.34 -5.12
N ALA A 91 -80.91 103.00 -4.93
CA ALA A 91 -79.96 102.86 -6.05
C ALA A 91 -80.26 101.60 -6.88
N LYS A 92 -80.26 101.72 -8.21
CA LYS A 92 -80.46 100.59 -9.13
C LYS A 92 -79.19 99.75 -9.22
N LEU A 93 -79.34 98.42 -9.15
CA LEU A 93 -78.23 97.47 -9.29
C LEU A 93 -78.43 96.58 -10.53
N ILE A 94 -77.32 96.18 -11.17
CA ILE A 94 -77.31 95.12 -12.17
C ILE A 94 -77.18 93.77 -11.41
N HIS A 95 -78.29 93.27 -10.88
CA HIS A 95 -78.31 92.10 -10.01
C HIS A 95 -77.61 90.87 -10.64
N ALA A 96 -76.77 90.21 -9.84
CA ALA A 96 -75.94 89.06 -10.21
C ALA A 96 -74.87 89.28 -11.30
N ASP A 97 -74.71 90.50 -11.82
CA ASP A 97 -73.57 90.87 -12.67
C ASP A 97 -72.33 91.26 -11.83
N LEU A 98 -71.17 91.34 -12.48
CA LEU A 98 -69.89 91.69 -11.89
C LEU A 98 -69.29 92.96 -12.51
N ASP A 99 -68.68 93.81 -11.69
CA ASP A 99 -67.91 94.99 -12.07
C ASP A 99 -66.46 94.84 -11.60
N ILE A 100 -65.51 95.15 -12.48
CA ILE A 100 -64.06 94.97 -12.26
C ILE A 100 -63.43 96.36 -12.18
N ARG A 101 -63.45 96.96 -10.99
CA ARG A 101 -62.94 98.31 -10.77
C ARG A 101 -61.41 98.29 -10.72
N LEU A 102 -60.79 98.91 -11.72
CA LEU A 102 -59.36 99.20 -11.81
C LEU A 102 -59.04 100.53 -11.10
N ALA A 103 -57.77 100.74 -10.78
CA ALA A 103 -57.29 102.04 -10.32
C ALA A 103 -57.23 103.07 -11.45
N GLN A 104 -58.09 104.08 -11.42
CA GLN A 104 -58.02 105.26 -12.29
C GLN A 104 -57.22 106.40 -11.61
N PRO A 105 -56.50 107.27 -12.36
CA PRO A 105 -55.59 108.26 -11.76
C PRO A 105 -56.25 109.25 -10.80
N ASP A 106 -57.45 109.73 -11.15
CA ASP A 106 -58.16 110.81 -10.45
C ASP A 106 -59.33 110.31 -9.57
N GLN A 107 -59.48 108.98 -9.43
CA GLN A 107 -60.63 108.38 -8.74
C GLN A 107 -60.42 108.36 -7.23
N ALA A 108 -61.21 109.16 -6.52
CA ALA A 108 -61.30 109.11 -5.07
C ALA A 108 -61.79 107.73 -4.57
N PRO A 109 -61.42 107.32 -3.33
CA PRO A 109 -61.95 106.11 -2.71
C PRO A 109 -63.48 106.06 -2.78
N PHE A 110 -64.04 104.93 -3.20
CA PHE A 110 -65.48 104.79 -3.41
C PHE A 110 -66.17 103.97 -2.31
N PRO A 111 -67.41 104.32 -1.93
CA PRO A 111 -68.24 103.49 -1.07
C PRO A 111 -68.85 102.33 -1.86
N LEU A 112 -69.31 101.30 -1.14
CA LEU A 112 -70.30 100.35 -1.67
C LEU A 112 -71.70 100.96 -1.49
N TYR A 113 -72.54 100.87 -2.50
CA TYR A 113 -73.97 101.20 -2.39
C TYR A 113 -74.76 100.06 -1.72
N PRO A 114 -75.95 100.32 -1.16
CA PRO A 114 -76.77 99.28 -0.54
C PRO A 114 -77.12 98.14 -1.51
N GLY A 115 -76.47 96.99 -1.31
CA GLY A 115 -76.63 95.78 -2.15
C GLY A 115 -75.46 95.51 -3.11
N GLU A 116 -74.51 96.43 -3.29
CA GLU A 116 -73.20 96.09 -3.87
C GLU A 116 -72.39 95.24 -2.86
N ILE A 117 -71.78 94.15 -3.32
CA ILE A 117 -70.95 93.28 -2.48
C ILE A 117 -69.52 93.23 -3.02
N LEU A 118 -68.51 93.44 -2.17
CA LEU A 118 -67.09 93.27 -2.54
C LEU A 118 -66.73 91.78 -2.61
N ARG A 119 -67.07 91.14 -3.75
CA ARG A 119 -66.85 89.71 -4.00
C ARG A 119 -65.37 89.32 -4.00
N GLN A 120 -64.50 90.16 -4.56
CA GLN A 120 -63.05 89.97 -4.50
C GLN A 120 -62.38 91.22 -3.93
N PRO A 121 -61.61 91.12 -2.83
CA PRO A 121 -60.87 92.25 -2.26
C PRO A 121 -59.78 92.74 -3.22
N VAL A 122 -59.25 93.93 -2.94
CA VAL A 122 -58.19 94.58 -3.72
C VAL A 122 -57.00 93.63 -3.95
N THR A 123 -56.84 93.19 -5.20
CA THR A 123 -55.90 92.15 -5.65
C THR A 123 -54.97 92.75 -6.73
N PRO A 124 -53.66 92.45 -6.72
CA PRO A 124 -52.77 92.90 -7.80
C PRO A 124 -53.12 92.24 -9.14
N LEU A 125 -52.99 92.99 -10.24
CA LEU A 125 -53.14 92.48 -11.60
C LEU A 125 -52.06 91.44 -11.91
N LYS A 126 -52.41 90.39 -12.66
CA LYS A 126 -51.50 89.27 -12.92
C LYS A 126 -50.50 89.62 -14.03
N VAL A 127 -49.26 89.93 -13.65
CA VAL A 127 -48.16 90.12 -14.60
C VAL A 127 -47.72 88.77 -15.16
N VAL A 128 -47.69 88.65 -16.48
CA VAL A 128 -47.29 87.46 -17.23
C VAL A 128 -45.89 87.72 -17.79
N PRO A 129 -44.84 86.99 -17.35
CA PRO A 129 -43.49 87.17 -17.87
C PRO A 129 -43.35 86.60 -19.30
N ALA A 130 -42.33 87.07 -20.01
CA ALA A 130 -41.94 86.52 -21.32
C ALA A 130 -41.70 85.00 -21.25
N ASN A 131 -41.87 84.31 -22.38
CA ASN A 131 -41.84 82.84 -22.48
C ASN A 131 -42.90 82.14 -21.59
N SER A 132 -43.99 82.83 -21.24
CA SER A 132 -45.17 82.24 -20.61
C SER A 132 -46.46 82.88 -21.13
N ALA A 133 -47.57 82.17 -21.00
CA ALA A 133 -48.90 82.66 -21.31
C ALA A 133 -49.90 82.24 -20.23
N LEU A 134 -51.03 82.93 -20.15
CA LEU A 134 -52.22 82.40 -19.49
C LEU A 134 -53.08 81.69 -20.52
N ARG A 135 -53.51 80.45 -20.24
CA ARG A 135 -54.66 79.89 -20.98
C ARG A 135 -55.92 80.51 -20.40
N LEU A 136 -56.57 81.32 -21.23
CA LEU A 136 -57.84 81.96 -20.94
C LEU A 136 -58.97 81.12 -21.55
N LYS A 137 -60.15 81.20 -20.94
CA LYS A 137 -61.34 80.48 -21.38
C LYS A 137 -62.58 81.33 -21.23
N ALA A 138 -63.43 81.35 -22.26
CA ALA A 138 -64.72 82.03 -22.20
C ALA A 138 -65.70 81.24 -21.33
N VAL A 139 -66.27 81.89 -20.33
CA VAL A 139 -67.32 81.34 -19.45
C VAL A 139 -68.71 81.49 -20.10
N LEU A 140 -68.89 82.53 -20.90
CA LEU A 140 -70.11 82.91 -21.62
C LEU A 140 -69.75 83.57 -22.96
N ASP A 141 -70.72 83.71 -23.87
CA ASP A 141 -70.50 84.32 -25.19
C ASP A 141 -70.29 85.85 -25.06
N PHE A 142 -69.20 86.38 -25.65
CA PHE A 142 -68.92 87.81 -25.64
C PHE A 142 -68.07 88.27 -26.84
N GLU A 143 -68.15 89.56 -27.16
CA GLU A 143 -67.31 90.20 -28.18
C GLU A 143 -66.00 90.70 -27.56
N ASP A 144 -64.86 90.16 -28.00
CA ASP A 144 -63.56 90.62 -27.53
C ASP A 144 -63.08 91.83 -28.33
N GLU A 145 -63.35 93.04 -27.82
CA GLU A 145 -62.89 94.32 -28.38
C GLU A 145 -61.38 94.35 -28.73
N THR A 146 -60.55 93.59 -28.00
CA THR A 146 -59.09 93.55 -28.21
C THR A 146 -58.70 92.67 -29.40
N ALA A 147 -59.39 91.54 -29.60
CA ALA A 147 -59.16 90.64 -30.74
C ALA A 147 -60.00 90.99 -31.98
N LYS A 148 -61.13 91.70 -31.78
CA LYS A 148 -62.24 91.86 -32.74
C LYS A 148 -62.84 90.52 -33.17
N GLU A 149 -62.92 89.59 -32.22
CA GLU A 149 -63.45 88.24 -32.41
C GLU A 149 -64.62 87.97 -31.44
N GLN A 150 -65.67 87.33 -31.95
CA GLN A 150 -66.79 86.84 -31.15
C GLN A 150 -66.36 85.53 -30.48
N ARG A 151 -66.16 85.55 -29.15
CA ARG A 151 -65.80 84.38 -28.34
C ARG A 151 -67.06 83.63 -27.91
N ARG A 152 -67.06 82.31 -28.03
CA ARG A 152 -68.13 81.44 -27.55
C ARG A 152 -67.75 80.77 -26.23
N ALA A 153 -68.75 80.49 -25.40
CA ALA A 153 -68.57 79.77 -24.14
C ALA A 153 -67.82 78.44 -24.35
N GLY A 154 -66.69 78.28 -23.66
CA GLY A 154 -65.79 77.13 -23.80
C GLY A 154 -64.67 77.27 -24.83
N ASP A 155 -64.56 78.39 -25.56
CA ASP A 155 -63.36 78.71 -26.34
C ASP A 155 -62.17 78.96 -25.41
N GLU A 156 -61.00 78.39 -25.75
CA GLU A 156 -59.74 78.57 -25.04
C GLU A 156 -58.69 79.24 -25.95
N TRP A 157 -58.00 80.26 -25.43
CA TRP A 157 -56.94 80.99 -26.14
C TRP A 157 -55.80 81.38 -25.19
N LEU A 158 -54.76 82.03 -25.71
CA LEU A 158 -53.59 82.45 -24.93
C LEU A 158 -53.52 83.97 -24.80
N PHE A 159 -53.11 84.41 -23.61
CA PHE A 159 -52.56 85.74 -23.37
C PHE A 159 -51.05 85.60 -23.17
N GLU A 160 -50.26 85.79 -24.24
CA GLU A 160 -48.80 85.68 -24.22
C GLU A 160 -48.14 86.88 -23.51
N GLY A 161 -47.11 86.63 -22.69
CA GLY A 161 -46.29 87.68 -22.06
C GLY A 161 -45.10 88.13 -22.92
N PRO A 162 -44.47 89.29 -22.62
CA PRO A 162 -44.57 90.04 -21.37
C PRO A 162 -45.70 91.08 -21.36
N ALA A 163 -46.74 90.84 -20.55
CA ALA A 163 -47.92 91.71 -20.45
C ALA A 163 -48.56 91.63 -19.06
N THR A 164 -49.40 92.62 -18.71
CA THR A 164 -50.22 92.57 -17.49
C THR A 164 -51.64 92.19 -17.85
N TYR A 165 -52.12 91.04 -17.36
CA TYR A 165 -53.49 90.60 -17.60
C TYR A 165 -54.47 91.44 -16.80
N ILE A 166 -55.43 92.05 -17.52
CA ILE A 166 -56.60 92.71 -16.95
C ILE A 166 -57.74 91.67 -16.93
N PRO A 167 -58.24 91.25 -15.75
CA PRO A 167 -59.35 90.33 -15.66
C PRO A 167 -60.61 90.88 -16.32
N ARG A 168 -61.36 90.01 -16.98
CA ARG A 168 -62.72 90.24 -17.48
C ARG A 168 -63.69 89.30 -16.76
N LYS A 169 -64.98 89.65 -16.70
CA LYS A 169 -65.99 88.87 -15.97
C LYS A 169 -66.45 87.64 -16.77
N GLU A 170 -66.28 87.70 -18.08
CA GLU A 170 -66.64 86.69 -19.07
C GLU A 170 -65.55 85.60 -19.23
N VAL A 171 -64.38 85.75 -18.58
CA VAL A 171 -63.16 84.99 -18.88
C VAL A 171 -62.53 84.36 -17.62
N SER A 172 -62.46 83.03 -17.57
CA SER A 172 -61.66 82.31 -16.57
C SER A 172 -60.19 82.21 -16.98
N VAL A 173 -59.31 82.16 -15.97
CA VAL A 173 -57.88 81.88 -16.14
C VAL A 173 -57.63 80.44 -15.71
N GLU A 174 -57.45 79.53 -16.66
CA GLU A 174 -57.35 78.09 -16.40
C GLU A 174 -55.98 77.73 -15.83
N GLU A 175 -54.90 78.08 -16.53
CA GLU A 175 -53.52 77.78 -16.12
C GLU A 175 -52.51 78.80 -16.66
N GLN A 176 -51.28 78.76 -16.16
CA GLN A 176 -50.16 79.52 -16.72
C GLN A 176 -49.18 78.57 -17.41
N ILE A 177 -49.23 78.55 -18.75
CA ILE A 177 -48.33 77.77 -19.60
C ILE A 177 -46.96 78.45 -19.63
N ARG A 178 -45.89 77.65 -19.58
CA ARG A 178 -44.51 78.09 -19.82
C ARG A 178 -43.99 77.46 -21.10
N ALA A 179 -43.11 78.16 -21.80
CA ALA A 179 -42.45 77.62 -22.98
C ALA A 179 -41.47 76.49 -22.58
N THR A 180 -41.48 75.41 -23.35
CA THR A 180 -40.50 74.31 -23.22
C THR A 180 -39.26 74.65 -24.02
N VAL A 181 -38.08 74.49 -23.44
CA VAL A 181 -36.80 74.78 -24.12
C VAL A 181 -36.38 73.56 -24.94
N ILE A 182 -36.18 73.76 -26.24
CA ILE A 182 -35.66 72.77 -27.19
C ILE A 182 -34.17 73.06 -27.40
N GLY A 183 -33.31 72.16 -26.91
CA GLY A 183 -31.86 72.24 -27.11
C GLY A 183 -31.42 71.84 -28.52
N PRO A 184 -30.12 71.96 -28.85
CA PRO A 184 -29.56 71.31 -30.04
C PRO A 184 -29.78 69.80 -29.96
N ASN A 185 -29.99 69.16 -31.11
CA ASN A 185 -30.25 67.72 -31.24
C ASN A 185 -31.47 67.23 -30.43
N GLN A 186 -32.47 68.10 -30.24
CA GLN A 186 -33.76 67.78 -29.63
C GLN A 186 -34.93 68.24 -30.50
N ALA A 187 -36.10 67.63 -30.28
CA ALA A 187 -37.37 68.10 -30.82
C ALA A 187 -38.48 67.93 -29.78
N ILE A 188 -39.46 68.83 -29.78
CA ILE A 188 -40.65 68.67 -28.94
C ILE A 188 -41.75 67.92 -29.72
N ARG A 189 -42.32 66.89 -29.09
CA ARG A 189 -43.47 66.14 -29.62
C ARG A 189 -44.74 66.81 -29.13
N LEU A 190 -45.59 67.20 -30.08
CA LEU A 190 -46.87 67.87 -29.84
C LEU A 190 -48.01 66.96 -30.29
N CYS A 191 -49.14 67.01 -29.57
CA CYS A 191 -50.41 66.40 -29.95
C CYS A 191 -51.52 67.47 -29.97
N ALA A 192 -52.42 67.42 -30.95
CA ALA A 192 -53.53 68.37 -31.11
C ALA A 192 -54.81 67.92 -30.35
N LYS A 193 -55.27 68.72 -29.38
CA LYS A 193 -56.54 68.51 -28.65
C LYS A 193 -57.80 68.78 -29.48
N LYS A 194 -57.68 69.62 -30.50
CA LYS A 194 -58.72 70.03 -31.46
C LYS A 194 -58.04 70.25 -32.82
N GLU A 195 -58.82 70.36 -33.88
CA GLU A 195 -58.32 70.83 -35.17
C GLU A 195 -57.76 72.25 -35.03
N ILE A 196 -56.52 72.45 -35.47
CA ILE A 196 -55.78 73.73 -35.37
C ILE A 196 -54.85 73.93 -36.56
N ILE A 197 -54.40 75.17 -36.74
CA ILE A 197 -53.22 75.49 -37.54
C ILE A 197 -52.05 75.64 -36.57
N ASP A 198 -50.97 74.88 -36.77
CA ASP A 198 -49.79 74.94 -35.90
C ASP A 198 -48.95 76.21 -36.12
N ARG A 199 -47.96 76.44 -35.25
CA ARG A 199 -47.06 77.61 -35.35
C ARG A 199 -46.12 77.60 -36.59
N ALA A 200 -46.21 76.60 -37.47
CA ALA A 200 -45.56 76.55 -38.79
C ALA A 200 -46.55 76.79 -39.96
N GLY A 201 -47.84 76.95 -39.69
CA GLY A 201 -48.88 77.15 -40.70
C GLY A 201 -49.50 75.85 -41.23
N GLN A 202 -49.15 74.69 -40.68
CA GLN A 202 -49.69 73.40 -41.10
C GLN A 202 -51.00 73.11 -40.38
N HIS A 203 -52.03 72.69 -41.13
CA HIS A 203 -53.28 72.20 -40.54
C HIS A 203 -53.06 70.86 -39.85
N ARG A 204 -53.53 70.72 -38.61
CA ARG A 204 -53.45 69.53 -37.76
C ARG A 204 -54.84 69.02 -37.40
N VAL A 205 -55.06 67.72 -37.50
CA VAL A 205 -56.33 67.09 -37.08
C VAL A 205 -56.31 66.69 -35.60
N THR A 206 -57.48 66.53 -34.99
CA THR A 206 -57.60 66.12 -33.58
C THR A 206 -56.92 64.76 -33.35
N GLY A 207 -56.01 64.69 -32.37
CA GLY A 207 -55.21 63.50 -32.07
C GLY A 207 -54.01 63.28 -33.00
N GLU A 208 -53.74 64.19 -33.95
CA GLU A 208 -52.49 64.18 -34.71
C GLU A 208 -51.30 64.49 -33.80
N GLU A 209 -50.17 63.82 -34.05
CA GLU A 209 -48.88 64.10 -33.41
C GLU A 209 -47.84 64.52 -34.44
N TRP A 210 -47.00 65.50 -34.07
CA TRP A 210 -45.88 65.98 -34.89
C TRP A 210 -44.71 66.44 -34.02
N LEU A 211 -43.57 66.73 -34.66
CA LEU A 211 -42.34 67.18 -33.99
C LEU A 211 -41.97 68.60 -34.45
N VAL A 212 -41.64 69.47 -33.49
CA VAL A 212 -41.03 70.77 -33.79
C VAL A 212 -39.54 70.71 -33.43
N LYS A 213 -38.68 70.83 -34.45
CA LYS A 213 -37.21 70.76 -34.36
C LYS A 213 -36.52 72.13 -34.20
N LYS A 214 -37.28 73.22 -34.12
CA LYS A 214 -36.74 74.59 -34.04
C LYS A 214 -36.22 74.86 -32.63
N THR A 215 -34.91 75.03 -32.50
CA THR A 215 -34.24 75.29 -31.21
C THR A 215 -34.69 76.60 -30.56
N GLY A 216 -34.68 76.64 -29.23
CA GLY A 216 -35.14 77.77 -28.42
C GLY A 216 -36.36 77.45 -27.56
N ALA A 217 -37.02 78.48 -27.02
CA ALA A 217 -38.21 78.33 -26.19
C ALA A 217 -39.48 78.22 -27.05
N TYR A 218 -40.10 77.04 -27.09
CA TYR A 218 -41.36 76.81 -27.78
C TYR A 218 -42.53 76.97 -26.80
N LEU A 219 -43.41 77.95 -27.06
CA LEU A 219 -44.63 78.18 -26.28
C LEU A 219 -45.82 77.49 -26.97
N PRO A 220 -46.37 76.39 -26.40
CA PRO A 220 -47.48 75.65 -27.01
C PRO A 220 -48.74 76.52 -27.10
N LEU A 221 -49.50 76.38 -28.19
CA LEU A 221 -50.81 76.99 -28.38
C LEU A 221 -51.87 76.37 -27.43
N ALA A 222 -53.01 77.04 -27.24
CA ALA A 222 -54.03 76.63 -26.25
C ALA A 222 -54.52 75.17 -26.39
N TYR A 223 -54.59 74.67 -27.63
CA TYR A 223 -55.00 73.30 -27.96
C TYR A 223 -53.84 72.36 -28.33
N GLU A 224 -52.59 72.80 -28.22
CA GLU A 224 -51.43 71.91 -28.31
C GLU A 224 -51.16 71.27 -26.93
N THR A 225 -50.76 69.99 -26.94
CA THR A 225 -50.24 69.30 -25.76
C THR A 225 -48.82 68.83 -26.01
N VAL A 226 -47.91 69.19 -25.11
CA VAL A 226 -46.54 68.64 -25.10
C VAL A 226 -46.60 67.22 -24.59
N VAL A 227 -46.19 66.27 -25.43
CA VAL A 227 -46.13 64.84 -25.09
C VAL A 227 -44.77 64.50 -24.51
N SER A 228 -43.70 64.90 -25.18
CA SER A 228 -42.31 64.57 -24.84
C SER A 228 -41.32 65.58 -25.45
N VAL A 229 -40.08 65.54 -24.99
CA VAL A 229 -38.93 66.09 -25.73
C VAL A 229 -38.08 64.91 -26.16
N GLU A 230 -38.04 64.67 -27.47
CA GLU A 230 -37.28 63.59 -28.09
C GLU A 230 -35.83 64.05 -28.32
N ASN A 231 -34.87 63.17 -28.05
CA ASN A 231 -33.44 63.42 -28.28
C ASN A 231 -32.99 62.73 -29.58
N ALA A 232 -32.03 63.30 -30.29
CA ALA A 232 -31.42 62.65 -31.44
C ALA A 232 -30.53 61.47 -31.00
N PHE A 233 -30.59 60.38 -31.77
CA PHE A 233 -29.64 59.28 -31.68
C PHE A 233 -28.37 59.66 -32.45
N VAL A 234 -27.22 59.56 -31.79
CA VAL A 234 -25.91 59.80 -32.42
C VAL A 234 -25.48 58.55 -33.18
N LEU A 235 -25.25 58.71 -34.48
CA LEU A 235 -24.77 57.69 -35.40
C LEU A 235 -23.24 57.69 -35.46
N THR A 236 -22.64 56.56 -35.80
CA THR A 236 -21.18 56.40 -35.95
C THR A 236 -20.87 55.34 -37.01
N ASP A 237 -19.61 55.25 -37.46
CA ASP A 237 -19.14 54.14 -38.32
C ASP A 237 -19.46 52.74 -37.75
N LYS A 238 -19.69 52.66 -36.43
CA LYS A 238 -19.96 51.42 -35.72
C LYS A 238 -21.43 51.17 -35.40
N LYS A 239 -22.33 52.14 -35.61
CA LYS A 239 -23.75 52.04 -35.23
C LYS A 239 -24.67 52.65 -36.27
N ALA A 240 -25.56 51.82 -36.79
CA ALA A 240 -26.74 52.22 -37.56
C ALA A 240 -28.03 52.11 -36.72
N LEU A 241 -29.08 52.80 -37.12
CA LEU A 241 -30.42 52.70 -36.53
C LEU A 241 -31.33 51.91 -37.47
N HIS A 242 -31.87 50.79 -37.01
CA HIS A 242 -32.86 50.01 -37.73
C HIS A 242 -34.25 50.55 -37.40
N ILE A 243 -34.89 51.16 -38.40
CA ILE A 243 -36.15 51.89 -38.27
C ILE A 243 -37.23 51.20 -39.11
N ARG A 244 -38.47 51.22 -38.60
CA ARG A 244 -39.70 50.77 -39.28
C ARG A 244 -40.68 51.92 -39.45
N ALA A 245 -41.33 52.02 -40.60
CA ALA A 245 -42.45 52.95 -40.82
C ALA A 245 -43.75 52.43 -40.22
N LEU A 246 -44.42 53.24 -39.39
CA LEU A 246 -45.73 52.97 -38.77
C LEU A 246 -46.93 53.36 -39.65
N LYS A 247 -46.69 54.18 -40.68
CA LYS A 247 -47.63 54.66 -41.69
C LYS A 247 -46.85 54.91 -42.99
N THR A 248 -47.54 55.06 -44.11
CA THR A 248 -46.89 55.57 -45.33
C THR A 248 -46.63 57.08 -45.18
N PHE A 249 -45.38 57.52 -45.33
CA PHE A 249 -44.97 58.92 -45.21
C PHE A 249 -43.66 59.20 -45.97
N THR A 250 -43.32 60.47 -46.17
CA THR A 250 -41.99 60.90 -46.65
C THR A 250 -41.05 61.13 -45.48
N ASP A 251 -39.88 60.50 -45.50
CA ASP A 251 -38.88 60.65 -44.44
C ASP A 251 -38.12 61.98 -44.51
N ASN A 252 -37.26 62.25 -43.51
CA ASN A 252 -36.42 63.45 -43.44
C ASN A 252 -35.48 63.61 -44.66
N PHE A 253 -35.30 62.56 -45.46
CA PHE A 253 -34.42 62.51 -46.64
C PHE A 253 -35.19 62.70 -47.96
N GLY A 254 -36.52 62.84 -47.90
CA GLY A 254 -37.38 62.97 -49.07
C GLY A 254 -37.72 61.65 -49.76
N LYS A 255 -37.41 60.50 -49.15
CA LYS A 255 -37.82 59.20 -49.68
C LYS A 255 -39.19 58.81 -49.11
N GLU A 256 -40.11 58.38 -49.98
CA GLU A 256 -41.35 57.72 -49.54
C GLU A 256 -41.05 56.38 -48.88
N ARG A 257 -41.64 56.17 -47.70
CA ARG A 257 -41.59 54.93 -46.93
C ARG A 257 -42.97 54.33 -46.86
N MET A 258 -43.10 53.06 -47.23
CA MET A 258 -44.39 52.36 -47.14
C MET A 258 -44.64 51.88 -45.71
N ASN A 259 -45.90 51.80 -45.27
CA ASN A 259 -46.24 51.22 -43.96
C ASN A 259 -45.65 49.81 -43.81
N GLY A 260 -44.88 49.58 -42.74
CA GLY A 260 -44.15 48.33 -42.50
C GLY A 260 -42.82 48.18 -43.24
N GLU A 261 -42.39 49.16 -44.06
CA GLU A 261 -41.02 49.19 -44.60
C GLU A 261 -40.01 49.33 -43.45
N GLU A 262 -38.90 48.61 -43.55
CA GLU A 262 -37.77 48.70 -42.63
C GLU A 262 -36.50 49.12 -43.38
N TRP A 263 -35.68 49.97 -42.76
CA TRP A 263 -34.38 50.40 -43.30
C TRP A 263 -33.37 50.67 -42.20
N LEU A 264 -32.11 50.84 -42.59
CA LEU A 264 -31.07 51.42 -41.73
C LEU A 264 -30.93 52.92 -42.03
N VAL A 265 -30.69 53.70 -40.98
CA VAL A 265 -30.08 55.04 -41.07
C VAL A 265 -28.66 54.93 -40.53
N THR A 266 -27.69 55.46 -41.28
CA THR A 266 -26.25 55.32 -41.04
C THR A 266 -25.57 56.69 -40.96
N LEU A 267 -24.27 56.72 -40.62
CA LEU A 267 -23.49 57.96 -40.61
C LEU A 267 -23.41 58.63 -42.00
N ALA A 268 -23.57 57.87 -43.09
CA ALA A 268 -23.63 58.42 -44.45
C ALA A 268 -24.92 59.23 -44.72
N ASP A 269 -25.98 59.02 -43.92
CA ASP A 269 -27.26 59.71 -44.03
C ASP A 269 -27.31 60.92 -43.08
N THR A 270 -26.94 60.74 -41.80
CA THR A 270 -26.78 61.83 -40.81
C THR A 270 -25.79 61.46 -39.70
N GLU A 271 -25.18 62.48 -39.08
CA GLU A 271 -24.47 62.33 -37.79
C GLU A 271 -25.44 62.06 -36.63
N THR A 272 -26.63 62.67 -36.66
CA THR A 272 -27.65 62.52 -35.60
C THR A 272 -29.05 62.47 -36.16
N HIS A 273 -29.81 61.41 -35.85
CA HIS A 273 -31.19 61.24 -36.33
C HIS A 273 -32.19 61.38 -35.18
N ILE A 274 -33.17 62.27 -35.33
CA ILE A 274 -34.35 62.35 -34.45
C ILE A 274 -35.46 61.54 -35.11
N LEU A 275 -35.92 60.49 -34.43
CA LEU A 275 -37.03 59.65 -34.88
C LEU A 275 -38.27 60.50 -35.16
N SER A 276 -38.86 60.34 -36.35
CA SER A 276 -40.15 60.93 -36.69
C SER A 276 -41.30 60.24 -35.92
N VAL A 277 -42.47 60.90 -35.84
CA VAL A 277 -43.67 60.32 -35.19
C VAL A 277 -44.13 59.02 -35.88
N TYR A 278 -43.82 58.87 -37.18
CA TYR A 278 -44.16 57.68 -37.96
C TYR A 278 -43.00 56.68 -38.06
N GLU A 279 -41.90 56.90 -37.33
CA GLU A 279 -40.73 56.02 -37.27
C GLU A 279 -40.69 55.28 -35.93
N GLN A 280 -40.62 53.95 -35.98
CA GLN A 280 -40.35 53.11 -34.83
C GLN A 280 -38.91 52.62 -34.89
N LEU A 281 -38.11 52.91 -33.87
CA LEU A 281 -36.82 52.24 -33.68
C LEU A 281 -37.07 50.76 -33.36
N VAL A 282 -36.52 49.87 -34.19
CA VAL A 282 -36.56 48.41 -34.00
C VAL A 282 -35.32 47.96 -33.23
N ALA A 283 -34.15 48.43 -33.63
CA ALA A 283 -32.87 48.15 -32.98
C ALA A 283 -31.81 49.22 -33.29
N ALA A 284 -30.75 49.28 -32.48
CA ALA A 284 -29.47 49.79 -32.94
C ALA A 284 -28.66 48.60 -33.47
N VAL A 285 -28.11 48.73 -34.68
CA VAL A 285 -27.34 47.67 -35.36
C VAL A 285 -25.87 48.06 -35.34
N ASP A 286 -25.05 47.25 -34.65
CA ASP A 286 -23.61 47.42 -34.63
C ASP A 286 -22.98 46.92 -35.96
N VAL A 287 -21.86 47.52 -36.37
CA VAL A 287 -21.17 47.15 -37.62
C VAL A 287 -20.51 45.78 -37.50
N ILE A 288 -20.60 44.97 -38.56
CA ILE A 288 -19.88 43.71 -38.70
C ILE A 288 -18.58 43.99 -39.45
N THR A 289 -17.45 43.71 -38.81
CA THR A 289 -16.11 43.85 -39.39
C THR A 289 -15.50 42.45 -39.59
N LEU A 290 -15.29 42.05 -40.85
CA LEU A 290 -14.49 40.88 -41.19
C LEU A 290 -13.02 41.26 -41.29
N ASN A 291 -12.11 40.40 -40.83
CA ASN A 291 -10.67 40.51 -41.11
C ASN A 291 -10.27 39.75 -42.39
N SER A 292 -9.00 39.83 -42.79
CA SER A 292 -8.46 39.19 -44.02
C SER A 292 -8.51 37.66 -44.00
N ARG A 293 -8.69 37.04 -42.83
CA ARG A 293 -8.84 35.60 -42.61
C ARG A 293 -10.22 35.24 -42.07
N GLN A 294 -11.23 36.05 -42.36
CA GLN A 294 -12.62 35.79 -42.01
C GLN A 294 -13.57 35.92 -43.20
N TYR A 295 -14.65 35.17 -43.11
CA TYR A 295 -15.78 35.23 -44.03
C TYR A 295 -17.09 35.07 -43.25
N CYS A 296 -18.21 35.39 -43.90
CA CYS A 296 -19.53 35.03 -43.40
C CYS A 296 -20.47 34.74 -44.55
N VAL A 297 -21.49 33.93 -44.30
CA VAL A 297 -22.58 33.66 -45.26
C VAL A 297 -23.81 34.41 -44.79
N ILE A 298 -24.28 35.36 -45.60
CA ILE A 298 -25.52 36.09 -45.40
C ILE A 298 -26.66 35.28 -46.03
N LEU A 299 -27.68 34.97 -45.23
CA LEU A 299 -28.97 34.43 -45.65
C LEU A 299 -29.92 35.58 -46.03
N ASP A 300 -30.79 35.29 -46.99
CA ASP A 300 -31.82 36.20 -47.51
C ASP A 300 -31.30 37.59 -47.94
N PRO A 301 -30.16 37.67 -48.67
CA PRO A 301 -29.45 38.91 -48.95
C PRO A 301 -30.33 39.94 -49.67
N VAL A 302 -30.22 41.20 -49.27
CA VAL A 302 -31.05 42.29 -49.83
C VAL A 302 -30.50 42.78 -51.16
N ALA A 303 -31.39 42.88 -52.15
CA ALA A 303 -31.15 43.53 -53.43
C ALA A 303 -32.41 44.29 -53.85
N ASP A 304 -32.26 45.42 -54.53
CA ASP A 304 -33.36 46.31 -54.96
C ASP A 304 -34.35 46.66 -53.82
N GLY A 305 -33.82 46.75 -52.59
CA GLY A 305 -34.58 47.04 -51.37
C GLY A 305 -35.42 45.88 -50.81
N LYS A 306 -35.24 44.63 -51.29
CA LYS A 306 -35.99 43.46 -50.81
C LYS A 306 -35.07 42.25 -50.51
N PRO A 307 -35.34 41.46 -49.45
CA PRO A 307 -34.55 40.27 -49.13
C PRO A 307 -34.82 39.15 -50.14
N GLN A 308 -33.76 38.55 -50.70
CA GLN A 308 -33.87 37.43 -51.65
C GLN A 308 -34.00 36.10 -50.90
N LEU A 309 -35.22 35.83 -50.41
CA LEU A 309 -35.55 34.65 -49.61
C LEU A 309 -35.00 33.33 -50.18
N GLY A 310 -34.33 32.55 -49.33
CA GLY A 310 -33.75 31.25 -49.65
C GLY A 310 -32.37 31.32 -50.32
N LYS A 311 -31.86 32.49 -50.70
CA LYS A 311 -30.51 32.63 -51.25
C LYS A 311 -29.45 32.85 -50.16
N LYS A 312 -28.21 32.53 -50.53
CA LYS A 312 -27.01 32.74 -49.73
C LYS A 312 -26.04 33.66 -50.46
N LYS A 313 -25.36 34.54 -49.72
CA LYS A 313 -24.32 35.45 -50.22
C LYS A 313 -23.08 35.32 -49.34
N LEU A 314 -22.03 34.72 -49.89
CA LEU A 314 -20.73 34.66 -49.25
C LEU A 314 -20.06 36.05 -49.28
N VAL A 315 -19.58 36.51 -48.13
CA VAL A 315 -18.79 37.74 -47.99
C VAL A 315 -17.44 37.38 -47.39
N VAL A 316 -16.36 37.74 -48.09
CA VAL A 316 -14.96 37.37 -47.75
C VAL A 316 -14.09 38.61 -47.60
N GLY A 317 -13.15 38.55 -46.66
CA GLY A 317 -12.03 39.48 -46.53
C GLY A 317 -12.41 40.81 -45.88
N GLU A 318 -11.43 41.71 -45.78
CA GLU A 318 -11.51 42.94 -44.98
C GLU A 318 -12.63 43.87 -45.44
N LYS A 319 -13.76 43.79 -44.75
CA LYS A 319 -15.01 44.51 -45.06
C LYS A 319 -15.74 44.85 -43.77
N SER A 320 -16.20 46.09 -43.69
CA SER A 320 -17.10 46.58 -42.64
C SER A 320 -18.47 46.85 -43.26
N PHE A 321 -19.53 46.26 -42.72
CA PHE A 321 -20.89 46.44 -43.23
C PHE A 321 -21.95 46.23 -42.13
N PHE A 322 -23.18 46.71 -42.37
CA PHE A 322 -24.34 46.43 -41.53
C PHE A 322 -25.27 45.44 -42.24
N LEU A 323 -25.86 44.49 -41.51
CA LEU A 323 -26.93 43.63 -42.03
C LEU A 323 -28.15 44.48 -42.36
N GLN A 324 -28.66 44.35 -43.59
CA GLN A 324 -29.90 45.01 -43.99
C GLN A 324 -31.11 44.33 -43.33
N PRO A 325 -32.25 45.01 -43.15
CA PRO A 325 -33.45 44.41 -42.58
C PRO A 325 -33.90 43.16 -43.35
N GLY A 326 -33.97 42.04 -42.63
CA GLY A 326 -34.23 40.71 -43.20
C GLY A 326 -33.00 39.82 -43.32
N GLU A 327 -31.80 40.39 -43.52
CA GLU A 327 -30.55 39.63 -43.62
C GLU A 327 -30.14 38.99 -42.29
N LYS A 328 -29.56 37.79 -42.35
CA LYS A 328 -29.04 37.06 -41.17
C LYS A 328 -27.72 36.39 -41.52
N LEU A 329 -26.83 36.21 -40.55
CA LEU A 329 -25.66 35.35 -40.73
C LEU A 329 -26.06 33.88 -40.49
N GLU A 330 -25.60 32.96 -41.33
CA GLU A 330 -25.90 31.52 -41.19
C GLU A 330 -25.22 30.93 -39.95
N ASN A 331 -23.89 31.00 -39.89
CA ASN A 331 -23.07 30.50 -38.78
C ASN A 331 -22.22 31.64 -38.16
N GLY A 332 -22.74 32.87 -38.16
CA GLY A 332 -22.00 34.05 -37.71
C GLY A 332 -20.80 34.40 -38.61
N ILE A 333 -19.79 35.04 -38.00
CA ILE A 333 -18.46 35.22 -38.59
C ILE A 333 -17.69 33.91 -38.44
N GLN A 334 -17.09 33.43 -39.52
CA GLN A 334 -16.28 32.21 -39.58
C GLN A 334 -14.84 32.56 -39.96
N ASP A 335 -13.88 31.91 -39.31
CA ASP A 335 -12.47 31.98 -39.70
C ASP A 335 -12.21 31.08 -40.92
N VAL A 336 -11.31 31.52 -41.80
CA VAL A 336 -10.88 30.80 -43.00
C VAL A 336 -10.18 29.49 -42.62
N PHE A 337 -10.39 28.41 -43.39
CA PHE A 337 -9.75 27.11 -43.14
C PHE A 337 -8.28 27.16 -43.56
N ILE A 338 -7.43 27.65 -42.66
CA ILE A 338 -5.96 27.52 -42.76
C ILE A 338 -5.60 26.04 -42.59
N LEU A 339 -5.10 25.42 -43.66
CA LEU A 339 -4.62 24.03 -43.69
C LEU A 339 -3.09 24.01 -43.71
N GLY A 340 -2.46 23.34 -42.74
CA GLY A 340 -1.04 23.01 -42.82
C GLY A 340 -0.73 21.87 -43.79
N GLU A 341 0.56 21.58 -44.03
CA GLU A 341 1.01 20.48 -44.89
C GLU A 341 0.49 19.11 -44.41
N ASP A 342 0.50 18.89 -43.08
CA ASP A 342 -0.07 17.72 -42.42
C ASP A 342 -1.61 17.68 -42.40
N GLU A 343 -2.31 18.61 -43.03
CA GLU A 343 -3.76 18.75 -42.88
C GLU A 343 -4.53 18.77 -44.20
N GLY A 344 -5.79 18.38 -44.13
CA GLY A 344 -6.72 18.49 -45.23
C GLY A 344 -8.17 18.56 -44.77
N VAL A 345 -9.05 18.98 -45.66
CA VAL A 345 -10.49 19.02 -45.42
C VAL A 345 -11.20 18.17 -46.46
N ILE A 346 -12.11 17.31 -45.98
CA ILE A 346 -13.06 16.61 -46.84
C ILE A 346 -14.27 17.49 -47.08
N LEU A 347 -14.57 17.67 -48.35
CA LEU A 347 -15.66 18.47 -48.88
C LEU A 347 -16.72 17.55 -49.49
N LYS A 348 -17.96 18.04 -49.51
CA LYS A 348 -19.10 17.41 -50.18
C LYS A 348 -19.86 18.46 -50.99
N CYS A 349 -20.20 18.12 -52.23
CA CYS A 349 -21.07 18.97 -53.04
C CYS A 349 -22.53 18.87 -52.58
N ILE A 350 -23.21 20.00 -52.44
CA ILE A 350 -24.67 20.09 -52.25
C ILE A 350 -25.34 20.36 -53.60
N GLU A 351 -24.87 21.38 -54.32
CA GLU A 351 -25.38 21.82 -55.62
C GLU A 351 -24.31 21.61 -56.70
N GLU A 352 -24.71 21.52 -57.97
CA GLU A 352 -23.74 21.44 -59.08
C GLU A 352 -23.01 22.77 -59.23
N PHE A 353 -21.68 22.74 -59.21
CA PHE A 353 -20.87 23.93 -59.48
C PHE A 353 -19.50 23.57 -60.05
N LYS A 354 -18.86 24.56 -60.67
CA LYS A 354 -17.48 24.46 -61.14
C LYS A 354 -16.51 24.85 -60.03
N ASP A 355 -15.70 23.90 -59.59
CA ASP A 355 -14.63 24.09 -58.61
C ASP A 355 -13.48 24.90 -59.25
N GLU A 356 -13.30 26.16 -58.83
CA GLU A 356 -12.26 27.04 -59.39
C GLU A 356 -10.83 26.62 -58.99
N HIS A 357 -10.65 25.93 -57.86
CA HIS A 357 -9.33 25.45 -57.43
C HIS A 357 -8.89 24.20 -58.21
N ALA A 358 -9.81 23.27 -58.47
CA ALA A 358 -9.52 22.06 -59.24
C ALA A 358 -9.75 22.19 -60.75
N ASN A 359 -10.51 23.22 -61.19
CA ASN A 359 -11.05 23.37 -62.54
C ASN A 359 -11.92 22.15 -62.98
N VAL A 360 -12.60 21.51 -62.03
CA VAL A 360 -13.45 20.32 -62.21
C VAL A 360 -14.92 20.68 -61.97
N ASN A 361 -15.84 20.14 -62.77
CA ASN A 361 -17.27 20.25 -62.48
C ASN A 361 -17.65 19.22 -61.40
N ARG A 362 -18.27 19.67 -60.31
CA ARG A 362 -18.63 18.82 -59.15
C ARG A 362 -20.13 18.56 -59.15
N ASN A 363 -20.52 17.30 -59.06
CA ASN A 363 -21.93 16.89 -59.02
C ASN A 363 -22.43 16.83 -57.57
N PRO A 364 -23.73 17.10 -57.31
CA PRO A 364 -24.34 16.89 -56.00
C PRO A 364 -24.01 15.52 -55.39
N GLY A 365 -23.46 15.53 -54.17
CA GLY A 365 -23.03 14.32 -53.46
C GLY A 365 -21.57 13.91 -53.67
N ASP A 366 -20.85 14.45 -54.66
CA ASP A 366 -19.42 14.20 -54.87
C ASP A 366 -18.62 14.57 -53.61
N ARG A 367 -17.64 13.74 -53.25
CA ARG A 367 -16.70 13.96 -52.14
C ARG A 367 -15.28 14.03 -52.63
N TRP A 368 -14.51 14.98 -52.11
CA TRP A 368 -13.08 15.11 -52.38
C TRP A 368 -12.34 15.69 -51.16
N MET A 369 -11.02 15.62 -51.20
CA MET A 369 -10.16 16.17 -50.17
C MET A 369 -9.30 17.30 -50.76
N ILE A 370 -9.24 18.44 -50.07
CA ILE A 370 -8.18 19.43 -50.28
C ILE A 370 -7.13 19.19 -49.20
N ARG A 371 -5.85 19.22 -49.56
CA ARG A 371 -4.69 19.16 -48.65
C ARG A 371 -3.99 20.51 -48.64
N GLY A 372 -3.39 20.88 -47.51
CA GLY A 372 -2.58 22.09 -47.41
C GLY A 372 -1.22 21.97 -48.11
N PRO A 373 -0.39 23.03 -48.06
CA PRO A 373 -0.60 24.26 -47.31
C PRO A 373 -1.48 25.26 -48.10
N THR A 374 -2.70 25.53 -47.62
CA THR A 374 -3.69 26.39 -48.31
C THR A 374 -4.65 27.08 -47.33
N ASP A 375 -4.98 28.34 -47.56
CA ASP A 375 -6.12 29.01 -46.90
C ASP A 375 -7.40 28.76 -47.74
N TYR A 376 -8.34 27.94 -47.25
CA TYR A 376 -9.56 27.54 -47.98
C TYR A 376 -10.85 28.19 -47.44
N ILE A 377 -11.76 28.54 -48.35
CA ILE A 377 -13.08 29.11 -48.03
C ILE A 377 -14.15 28.31 -48.77
N PRO A 378 -15.14 27.72 -48.08
CA PRO A 378 -16.21 26.98 -48.73
C PRO A 378 -17.13 27.93 -49.52
N PRO A 379 -17.34 27.72 -50.83
CA PRO A 379 -18.40 28.39 -51.57
C PRO A 379 -19.77 27.86 -51.12
N THR A 380 -20.84 28.61 -51.40
CA THR A 380 -22.20 28.32 -50.90
C THR A 380 -22.76 26.95 -51.29
N GLN A 381 -22.21 26.32 -52.33
CA GLN A 381 -22.59 25.00 -52.87
C GLN A 381 -21.89 23.82 -52.17
N VAL A 382 -20.95 24.07 -51.26
CA VAL A 382 -20.06 23.04 -50.68
C VAL A 382 -20.20 22.96 -49.17
N GLU A 383 -20.33 21.74 -48.67
CA GLU A 383 -20.33 21.39 -47.26
C GLU A 383 -18.94 20.91 -46.82
N VAL A 384 -18.43 21.48 -45.73
CA VAL A 384 -17.23 20.99 -45.05
C VAL A 384 -17.64 19.83 -44.13
N LEU A 385 -17.27 18.59 -44.48
CA LEU A 385 -17.64 17.42 -43.69
C LEU A 385 -16.68 17.18 -42.52
N THR A 386 -15.36 17.26 -42.74
CA THR A 386 -14.36 16.86 -41.73
C THR A 386 -12.98 17.44 -42.05
N ARG A 387 -12.36 18.15 -41.08
CA ARG A 387 -10.92 18.42 -41.06
C ARG A 387 -10.19 17.14 -40.64
N ARG A 388 -9.22 16.70 -41.44
CA ARG A 388 -8.33 15.57 -41.14
C ARG A 388 -6.90 16.07 -40.98
N LYS A 389 -6.14 15.34 -40.17
CA LYS A 389 -4.70 15.50 -40.00
C LYS A 389 -4.00 14.19 -40.33
N ALA A 390 -2.79 14.27 -40.88
CA ALA A 390 -1.92 13.13 -41.03
C ALA A 390 -1.57 12.55 -39.65
N MET A 391 -1.60 11.23 -39.54
CA MET A 391 -1.19 10.52 -38.33
C MET A 391 0.27 10.09 -38.52
N PRO A 392 1.23 10.60 -37.72
CA PRO A 392 2.59 10.08 -37.74
C PRO A 392 2.57 8.66 -37.17
N LEU A 393 3.10 7.70 -37.93
CA LEU A 393 3.25 6.31 -37.53
C LEU A 393 4.74 5.97 -37.52
N ASP A 394 5.23 5.45 -36.40
CA ASP A 394 6.58 4.91 -36.26
C ASP A 394 6.70 3.55 -36.96
N GLU A 395 7.91 3.05 -37.23
CA GLU A 395 8.16 1.76 -37.91
C GLU A 395 7.44 0.57 -37.24
N ASN A 396 7.23 0.66 -35.92
CA ASN A 396 6.56 -0.36 -35.09
C ASN A 396 5.08 -0.02 -34.79
N GLU A 397 4.55 1.07 -35.31
CA GLU A 397 3.15 1.47 -35.17
C GLU A 397 2.40 1.44 -36.51
N GLY A 398 1.07 1.32 -36.40
CA GLY A 398 0.20 1.35 -37.57
C GLY A 398 -1.27 1.55 -37.21
N ILE A 399 -2.09 1.61 -38.24
CA ILE A 399 -3.56 1.75 -38.16
C ILE A 399 -4.24 0.78 -39.13
N TYR A 400 -5.46 0.37 -38.79
CA TYR A 400 -6.34 -0.31 -39.74
C TYR A 400 -7.17 0.72 -40.52
N VAL A 401 -7.05 0.68 -41.84
CA VAL A 401 -7.77 1.57 -42.77
C VAL A 401 -8.76 0.73 -43.56
N ARG A 402 -10.01 1.20 -43.67
CA ARG A 402 -11.04 0.62 -44.52
C ARG A 402 -11.44 1.60 -45.61
N ASP A 403 -11.42 1.13 -46.85
CA ASP A 403 -12.00 1.83 -47.99
C ASP A 403 -13.54 1.63 -47.97
N ILE A 404 -14.28 2.73 -48.02
CA ILE A 404 -15.74 2.80 -47.98
C ILE A 404 -16.36 2.32 -49.31
N LYS A 405 -15.65 2.49 -50.44
CA LYS A 405 -16.10 2.09 -51.78
C LYS A 405 -15.87 0.60 -52.04
N THR A 406 -14.67 0.08 -51.75
CA THR A 406 -14.37 -1.36 -51.97
C THR A 406 -14.66 -2.25 -50.76
N GLY A 407 -14.90 -1.66 -49.58
CA GLY A 407 -15.06 -2.38 -48.32
C GLY A 407 -13.77 -3.01 -47.78
N CYS A 408 -12.65 -2.89 -48.51
CA CYS A 408 -11.40 -3.57 -48.18
C CYS A 408 -10.71 -2.92 -46.98
N VAL A 409 -10.35 -3.76 -46.01
CA VAL A 409 -9.56 -3.38 -44.83
C VAL A 409 -8.10 -3.76 -45.06
N ARG A 410 -7.17 -2.85 -44.75
CA ARG A 410 -5.72 -3.09 -44.75
C ARG A 410 -5.07 -2.47 -43.51
N ALA A 411 -3.90 -2.97 -43.14
CA ALA A 411 -3.01 -2.28 -42.21
C ALA A 411 -2.14 -1.28 -42.98
N VAL A 412 -1.88 -0.11 -42.39
CA VAL A 412 -0.85 0.85 -42.81
C VAL A 412 0.11 1.02 -41.63
N ILE A 413 1.42 0.99 -41.90
CA ILE A 413 2.49 0.79 -40.91
C ILE A 413 3.69 1.65 -41.30
N GLY A 414 4.38 2.28 -40.35
CA GLY A 414 5.69 2.90 -40.58
C GLY A 414 5.75 4.15 -41.47
N GLU A 415 4.62 4.71 -41.90
CA GLU A 415 4.56 5.94 -42.68
C GLU A 415 3.54 6.95 -42.12
N THR A 416 3.84 8.24 -42.20
CA THR A 416 2.91 9.31 -41.79
C THR A 416 1.70 9.35 -42.73
N TYR A 417 0.57 8.77 -42.31
CA TYR A 417 -0.56 8.50 -43.19
C TYR A 417 -1.72 9.47 -43.00
N MET A 418 -2.24 10.01 -44.11
CA MET A 418 -3.44 10.85 -44.16
C MET A 418 -4.55 10.14 -44.94
N LEU A 419 -5.55 9.64 -44.21
CA LEU A 419 -6.75 8.96 -44.74
C LEU A 419 -7.41 9.76 -45.86
N THR A 420 -7.55 9.16 -47.04
CA THR A 420 -8.19 9.79 -48.22
C THR A 420 -9.71 9.93 -48.06
N GLN A 421 -10.39 10.70 -48.92
CA GLN A 421 -11.84 10.99 -48.79
C GLN A 421 -12.75 9.75 -48.74
N ASP A 422 -12.27 8.62 -49.27
CA ASP A 422 -12.99 7.34 -49.34
C ASP A 422 -12.57 6.36 -48.24
N GLU A 423 -11.68 6.76 -47.32
CA GLU A 423 -11.15 5.89 -46.27
C GLU A 423 -11.62 6.29 -44.87
N GLU A 424 -11.87 5.29 -44.02
CA GLU A 424 -12.19 5.41 -42.59
C GLU A 424 -11.23 4.56 -41.73
N LEU A 425 -11.12 4.90 -40.43
CA LEU A 425 -10.42 4.05 -39.46
C LEU A 425 -11.29 2.85 -39.10
N TRP A 426 -10.77 1.64 -39.34
CA TRP A 426 -11.46 0.40 -38.98
C TRP A 426 -11.13 -0.01 -37.55
N GLN A 427 -12.14 -0.44 -36.80
CA GLN A 427 -11.95 -0.90 -35.43
C GLN A 427 -11.85 -2.42 -35.38
N LYS A 428 -10.65 -2.94 -35.06
CA LYS A 428 -10.44 -4.37 -34.87
C LYS A 428 -10.84 -4.81 -33.47
N GLU A 429 -11.95 -5.54 -33.39
CA GLU A 429 -12.41 -6.17 -32.15
C GLU A 429 -11.65 -7.48 -31.88
N LEU A 430 -11.30 -7.74 -30.62
CA LEU A 430 -10.77 -9.03 -30.16
C LEU A 430 -11.63 -9.57 -29.01
N PRO A 431 -11.57 -10.89 -28.71
CA PRO A 431 -12.15 -11.43 -27.48
C PRO A 431 -11.54 -10.77 -26.25
N LYS A 432 -12.36 -10.44 -25.24
CA LYS A 432 -11.93 -9.71 -24.03
C LYS A 432 -10.72 -10.35 -23.33
N GLN A 433 -10.65 -11.69 -23.29
CA GLN A 433 -9.51 -12.44 -22.75
C GLN A 433 -8.19 -12.09 -23.46
N VAL A 434 -8.23 -11.89 -24.78
CA VAL A 434 -7.05 -11.49 -25.58
C VAL A 434 -6.75 -10.01 -25.36
N GLU A 435 -7.76 -9.14 -25.25
CA GLU A 435 -7.53 -7.72 -24.91
C GLU A 435 -6.87 -7.55 -23.52
N GLU A 436 -7.30 -8.34 -22.53
CA GLU A 436 -6.66 -8.39 -21.21
C GLU A 436 -5.22 -8.93 -21.29
N LEU A 437 -4.99 -10.07 -21.96
CA LEU A 437 -3.65 -10.67 -22.05
C LEU A 437 -2.66 -9.83 -22.88
N LEU A 438 -3.13 -9.02 -23.82
CA LEU A 438 -2.29 -8.04 -24.54
C LEU A 438 -1.88 -6.84 -23.68
N SER A 439 -2.64 -6.53 -22.62
CA SER A 439 -2.31 -5.47 -21.66
C SER A 439 -1.39 -5.92 -20.52
N ARG A 440 -1.07 -7.22 -20.45
CA ARG A 440 -0.24 -7.83 -19.41
C ARG A 440 1.12 -8.24 -20.00
N ASP A 441 2.19 -7.99 -19.25
CA ASP A 441 3.51 -8.55 -19.57
C ASP A 441 3.55 -10.02 -19.15
N ALA A 442 3.79 -10.91 -20.12
CA ALA A 442 3.84 -12.36 -19.93
C ALA A 442 4.96 -12.83 -18.99
N LEU A 443 6.00 -12.01 -18.74
CA LEU A 443 7.06 -12.31 -17.77
C LEU A 443 6.71 -11.84 -16.35
N ALA A 444 5.89 -10.80 -16.20
CA ALA A 444 5.67 -10.14 -14.92
C ALA A 444 4.86 -10.96 -13.91
N GLU A 445 3.83 -11.71 -14.35
CA GLU A 445 2.93 -12.43 -13.44
C GLU A 445 3.61 -13.57 -12.66
N ARG A 446 4.76 -14.11 -13.13
CA ARG A 446 5.50 -15.17 -12.41
C ARG A 446 5.99 -14.74 -11.02
N ASN A 447 6.41 -13.48 -10.87
CA ASN A 447 6.98 -12.97 -9.61
C ASN A 447 5.91 -12.63 -8.54
N VAL A 448 4.62 -12.82 -8.82
CA VAL A 448 3.51 -12.45 -7.92
C VAL A 448 3.04 -13.62 -7.04
N LEU A 449 3.35 -14.87 -7.40
CA LEU A 449 2.78 -16.07 -6.78
C LEU A 449 3.51 -16.60 -5.53
N THR A 450 4.45 -15.86 -4.95
CA THR A 450 5.20 -16.24 -3.73
C THR A 450 5.10 -15.22 -2.59
N ARG A 451 3.95 -14.54 -2.44
CA ARG A 451 3.60 -13.80 -1.21
C ARG A 451 2.19 -14.12 -0.73
N ASN A 452 2.13 -15.08 0.20
CA ASN A 452 1.00 -15.55 1.02
C ASN A 452 -0.36 -14.81 0.86
N GLN A 453 -1.31 -15.43 0.15
CA GLN A 453 -2.73 -15.07 0.24
C GLN A 453 -3.38 -15.63 1.53
N ALA A 454 -2.82 -15.27 2.70
CA ALA A 454 -3.22 -15.82 4.00
C ALA A 454 -3.10 -14.87 5.20
N SER A 455 -2.79 -13.58 4.98
CA SER A 455 -2.81 -12.54 6.02
C SER A 455 -3.35 -11.20 5.49
N ASP A 456 -3.60 -10.27 6.41
CA ASP A 456 -3.80 -8.83 6.16
C ASP A 456 -5.05 -8.40 5.37
N LYS A 457 -6.22 -8.74 5.94
CA LYS A 457 -7.41 -7.87 5.83
C LYS A 457 -7.34 -6.67 6.81
N SER A 458 -6.18 -6.01 6.90
CA SER A 458 -5.93 -4.90 7.83
C SER A 458 -4.99 -3.85 7.23
N GLN A 459 -5.50 -2.62 7.11
CA GLN A 459 -4.76 -1.36 7.24
C GLN A 459 -3.31 -1.25 6.70
N SER A 460 -3.17 -0.75 5.47
CA SER A 460 -2.10 0.21 5.16
C SER A 460 -2.47 1.07 3.96
N GLN A 461 -2.79 2.34 4.20
CA GLN A 461 -2.81 3.38 3.17
C GLN A 461 -1.42 4.06 3.10
N GLN A 462 -1.13 4.71 1.96
CA GLN A 462 -0.05 5.69 1.79
C GLN A 462 1.39 5.17 1.94
N GLN A 463 1.91 4.58 0.87
CA GLN A 463 3.13 5.10 0.25
C GLN A 463 2.98 5.08 -1.27
N THR A 464 3.19 6.22 -1.92
CA THR A 464 2.80 6.47 -3.31
C THR A 464 3.99 6.44 -4.26
N THR A 465 4.33 5.26 -4.78
CA THR A 465 4.98 5.13 -6.09
C THR A 465 3.89 4.84 -7.12
N THR A 466 3.32 5.90 -7.69
CA THR A 466 2.08 5.85 -8.48
C THR A 466 2.31 5.31 -9.90
N SER A 467 2.66 4.03 -10.02
CA SER A 467 2.51 3.26 -11.26
C SER A 467 1.01 3.04 -11.52
N ASN A 468 0.34 4.10 -11.99
CA ASN A 468 -1.03 4.00 -12.46
C ASN A 468 -1.08 3.03 -13.65
N THR A 469 -1.42 1.77 -13.37
CA THR A 469 -2.02 0.87 -14.35
C THR A 469 -3.45 1.32 -14.64
N ASN A 470 -3.58 2.57 -15.08
CA ASN A 470 -4.67 2.99 -15.92
C ASN A 470 -4.66 2.04 -17.11
N PHE A 471 -5.59 1.09 -17.14
CA PHE A 471 -5.89 0.32 -18.33
C PHE A 471 -6.43 1.31 -19.36
N THR A 472 -5.51 1.94 -20.09
CA THR A 472 -5.81 2.87 -21.17
C THR A 472 -6.61 2.10 -22.20
N LYS A 473 -7.93 2.34 -22.21
CA LYS A 473 -8.90 1.64 -23.06
C LYS A 473 -8.34 1.60 -24.48
N ARG A 474 -7.93 0.42 -24.92
CA ARG A 474 -7.17 0.24 -26.16
C ARG A 474 -7.89 0.92 -27.32
N ASP A 475 -7.14 1.70 -28.08
CA ASP A 475 -7.58 2.17 -29.39
C ASP A 475 -7.74 0.95 -30.32
N LYS A 476 -8.98 0.69 -30.75
CA LYS A 476 -9.29 -0.41 -31.67
C LYS A 476 -8.85 -0.13 -33.10
N SER A 477 -8.54 1.12 -33.45
CA SER A 477 -8.10 1.52 -34.78
C SER A 477 -6.59 1.39 -35.00
N LYS A 478 -5.80 1.42 -33.92
CA LYS A 478 -4.36 1.09 -33.98
C LYS A 478 -4.13 -0.39 -34.26
N LEU A 479 -3.04 -0.65 -34.99
CA LEU A 479 -2.51 -1.97 -35.28
C LEU A 479 -2.26 -2.76 -33.99
N VAL A 480 -2.53 -4.07 -34.00
CA VAL A 480 -2.31 -4.90 -32.82
C VAL A 480 -0.88 -5.42 -32.84
N THR A 481 -0.06 -4.85 -31.97
CA THR A 481 1.32 -5.28 -31.73
C THR A 481 1.41 -6.20 -30.52
N TYR A 482 2.31 -7.19 -30.57
CA TYR A 482 2.67 -8.03 -29.42
C TYR A 482 4.15 -8.41 -29.49
N ARG A 483 4.91 -8.14 -28.43
CA ARG A 483 6.33 -8.53 -28.34
C ARG A 483 6.40 -9.95 -27.81
N VAL A 484 6.90 -10.89 -28.60
CA VAL A 484 7.05 -12.29 -28.17
C VAL A 484 8.22 -12.38 -27.17
N PRO A 485 8.05 -12.93 -25.96
CA PRO A 485 9.14 -13.07 -25.01
C PRO A 485 10.29 -13.94 -25.53
N HIS A 486 11.50 -13.73 -24.99
CA HIS A 486 12.63 -14.64 -25.23
C HIS A 486 12.26 -16.08 -24.84
N ASN A 487 12.71 -17.06 -25.64
CA ASN A 487 12.34 -18.47 -25.51
C ASN A 487 10.82 -18.72 -25.46
N ALA A 488 10.05 -17.95 -26.22
CA ALA A 488 8.63 -18.17 -26.44
C ALA A 488 8.29 -18.22 -27.93
N CYS A 489 7.12 -18.75 -28.27
CA CYS A 489 6.53 -18.62 -29.59
C CYS A 489 5.03 -18.33 -29.51
N VAL A 490 4.49 -17.66 -30.53
CA VAL A 490 3.06 -17.31 -30.64
C VAL A 490 2.51 -17.88 -31.94
N GLN A 491 1.34 -18.51 -31.88
CA GLN A 491 0.60 -18.92 -33.06
C GLN A 491 -0.43 -17.86 -33.42
N ILE A 492 -0.47 -17.51 -34.71
CA ILE A 492 -1.38 -16.54 -35.31
C ILE A 492 -2.14 -17.26 -36.41
N TYR A 493 -3.47 -17.10 -36.45
CA TYR A 493 -4.31 -17.67 -37.49
C TYR A 493 -4.94 -16.57 -38.35
N ASP A 494 -4.64 -16.58 -39.64
CA ASP A 494 -5.30 -15.77 -40.66
C ASP A 494 -6.58 -16.48 -41.11
N TYR A 495 -7.75 -15.91 -40.81
CA TYR A 495 -9.05 -16.50 -41.16
C TYR A 495 -9.38 -16.42 -42.66
N LYS A 496 -8.74 -15.51 -43.40
CA LYS A 496 -8.97 -15.22 -44.82
C LYS A 496 -8.05 -16.05 -45.71
N ALA A 497 -6.76 -16.14 -45.37
CA ALA A 497 -5.83 -17.07 -46.01
C ALA A 497 -5.98 -18.51 -45.50
N LYS A 498 -6.63 -18.73 -44.35
CA LYS A 498 -6.78 -20.02 -43.64
C LYS A 498 -5.44 -20.67 -43.28
N LYS A 499 -4.44 -19.84 -42.95
CA LYS A 499 -3.09 -20.27 -42.58
C LYS A 499 -2.80 -19.94 -41.12
N ALA A 500 -2.17 -20.87 -40.42
CA ALA A 500 -1.49 -20.58 -39.17
C ALA A 500 -0.03 -20.21 -39.48
N ARG A 501 0.47 -19.11 -38.92
CA ARG A 501 1.91 -18.81 -38.83
C ARG A 501 2.35 -18.80 -37.38
N ILE A 502 3.56 -19.26 -37.12
CA ILE A 502 4.15 -19.31 -35.77
C ILE A 502 5.38 -18.42 -35.78
N ILE A 503 5.45 -17.50 -34.81
CA ILE A 503 6.52 -16.51 -34.70
C ILE A 503 7.24 -16.73 -33.37
N PHE A 504 8.57 -16.76 -33.42
CA PHE A 504 9.45 -17.03 -32.29
C PHE A 504 10.00 -15.73 -31.70
N GLY A 505 10.18 -15.71 -30.38
CA GLY A 505 10.75 -14.56 -29.69
C GLY A 505 12.26 -14.42 -29.93
N PRO A 506 12.82 -13.20 -29.92
CA PRO A 506 12.20 -11.97 -29.43
C PRO A 506 11.61 -11.04 -30.52
N GLU A 507 10.90 -11.57 -31.51
CA GLU A 507 10.27 -10.75 -32.58
C GLU A 507 9.03 -9.96 -32.11
N LEU A 508 8.76 -8.81 -32.73
CA LEU A 508 7.53 -8.03 -32.57
C LEU A 508 6.51 -8.45 -33.62
N VAL A 509 5.42 -9.07 -33.17
CA VAL A 509 4.28 -9.46 -34.02
C VAL A 509 3.39 -8.25 -34.30
N MET A 510 3.05 -8.07 -35.57
CA MET A 510 1.99 -7.19 -36.03
C MET A 510 0.87 -8.03 -36.68
N LEU A 511 -0.36 -7.92 -36.17
CA LEU A 511 -1.51 -8.63 -36.77
C LEU A 511 -2.07 -7.85 -37.98
N GLY A 512 -2.23 -8.53 -39.12
CA GLY A 512 -3.08 -8.07 -40.22
C GLY A 512 -4.57 -8.04 -39.83
N PRO A 513 -5.46 -7.42 -40.62
CA PRO A 513 -6.87 -7.23 -40.25
C PRO A 513 -7.59 -8.53 -39.85
N ASP A 514 -7.45 -9.58 -40.66
CA ASP A 514 -8.13 -10.87 -40.55
C ASP A 514 -7.39 -11.92 -39.68
N GLU A 515 -6.28 -11.53 -39.02
CA GLU A 515 -5.47 -12.41 -38.17
C GLU A 515 -5.84 -12.36 -36.68
N HIS A 516 -5.80 -13.50 -35.97
CA HIS A 516 -5.98 -13.55 -34.52
C HIS A 516 -4.93 -14.43 -33.83
N PHE A 517 -4.63 -14.12 -32.56
CA PHE A 517 -3.82 -14.98 -31.70
C PHE A 517 -4.58 -16.25 -31.30
N THR A 518 -3.92 -17.41 -31.33
CA THR A 518 -4.42 -18.62 -30.67
C THR A 518 -4.28 -18.48 -29.16
N LEU A 519 -5.39 -18.60 -28.42
CA LEU A 519 -5.37 -18.60 -26.96
C LEU A 519 -4.97 -19.99 -26.43
N LEU A 520 -3.93 -20.04 -25.60
CA LEU A 520 -3.53 -21.24 -24.85
C LEU A 520 -4.21 -21.26 -23.47
N SER A 521 -4.59 -22.46 -23.02
CA SER A 521 -5.33 -22.69 -21.78
C SER A 521 -4.70 -23.85 -21.02
N LEU A 522 -3.73 -23.53 -20.17
CA LEU A 522 -2.82 -24.47 -19.52
C LEU A 522 -3.28 -24.83 -18.08
N SER A 523 -2.88 -26.02 -17.63
CA SER A 523 -3.08 -26.47 -16.26
C SER A 523 -2.19 -25.71 -15.27
N GLY A 524 -2.83 -25.09 -14.27
CA GLY A 524 -2.15 -24.32 -13.22
C GLY A 524 -2.32 -24.90 -11.81
N SER A 525 -1.77 -24.20 -10.82
CA SER A 525 -1.81 -24.53 -9.38
C SER A 525 -1.19 -25.89 -9.01
N VAL A 526 -1.24 -26.21 -7.71
CA VAL A 526 -0.71 -27.42 -7.08
C VAL A 526 -1.76 -27.88 -6.06
N PRO A 527 -2.41 -29.05 -6.21
CA PRO A 527 -2.35 -29.97 -7.35
C PRO A 527 -2.79 -29.31 -8.67
N LYS A 528 -2.35 -29.85 -9.81
CA LYS A 528 -2.66 -29.31 -11.14
C LYS A 528 -4.16 -29.33 -11.46
N LYS A 529 -4.66 -28.20 -11.98
CA LYS A 529 -6.05 -27.97 -12.41
C LYS A 529 -6.08 -27.40 -13.83
N ALA A 530 -6.85 -28.03 -14.71
CA ALA A 530 -7.02 -27.62 -16.10
C ALA A 530 -7.60 -26.20 -16.25
N ASN A 531 -7.23 -25.53 -17.36
CA ASN A 531 -7.76 -24.23 -17.78
C ASN A 531 -7.61 -23.08 -16.77
N GLN A 532 -6.59 -23.11 -15.90
CA GLN A 532 -6.35 -22.02 -14.94
C GLN A 532 -5.48 -20.90 -15.53
N ILE A 533 -4.50 -21.24 -16.36
CA ILE A 533 -3.51 -20.29 -16.90
C ILE A 533 -3.85 -20.02 -18.36
N GLN A 534 -4.33 -18.82 -18.67
CA GLN A 534 -4.58 -18.38 -20.05
C GLN A 534 -3.42 -17.54 -20.55
N THR A 535 -2.89 -17.85 -21.74
CA THR A 535 -1.68 -17.21 -22.30
C THR A 535 -1.76 -17.07 -23.82
N LEU A 536 -1.04 -16.09 -24.38
CA LEU A 536 -0.93 -15.87 -25.84
C LEU A 536 0.35 -16.49 -26.44
N CYS A 537 1.39 -16.68 -25.62
CA CYS A 537 2.65 -17.28 -26.02
C CYS A 537 2.87 -18.63 -25.32
N LEU A 538 3.32 -19.63 -26.09
CA LEU A 538 3.89 -20.85 -25.55
C LEU A 538 5.33 -20.56 -25.10
N LEU A 539 5.68 -20.92 -23.87
CA LEU A 539 7.06 -20.85 -23.39
C LEU A 539 7.79 -22.14 -23.76
N LEU A 540 9.00 -22.02 -24.31
CA LEU A 540 9.81 -23.14 -24.81
C LEU A 540 10.76 -23.72 -23.75
N GLY A 541 10.99 -23.00 -22.65
CA GLY A 541 11.90 -23.38 -21.58
C GLY A 541 13.36 -22.96 -21.84
N PRO A 542 14.34 -23.53 -21.11
CA PRO A 542 14.16 -24.48 -20.00
C PRO A 542 13.42 -23.84 -18.82
N ASP A 543 12.51 -24.61 -18.23
CA ASP A 543 11.60 -24.18 -17.16
C ASP A 543 11.16 -25.38 -16.31
N PHE A 544 10.36 -25.16 -15.27
CA PHE A 544 9.81 -26.25 -14.45
C PHE A 544 8.34 -26.03 -14.06
N PHE A 545 7.62 -27.11 -13.80
CA PHE A 545 6.32 -27.03 -13.12
C PHE A 545 6.20 -28.08 -12.02
N THR A 546 5.59 -27.70 -10.91
CA THR A 546 5.33 -28.55 -9.75
C THR A 546 3.94 -29.18 -9.79
N ASP A 547 3.77 -30.37 -9.21
CA ASP A 547 2.46 -31.00 -9.01
C ASP A 547 2.42 -31.78 -7.68
N VAL A 548 1.20 -32.06 -7.20
CA VAL A 548 0.94 -32.94 -6.05
C VAL A 548 0.17 -34.15 -6.53
N ILE A 549 0.81 -35.32 -6.43
CA ILE A 549 0.17 -36.60 -6.77
C ILE A 549 -0.01 -37.44 -5.51
N VAL A 550 -1.22 -37.99 -5.35
CA VAL A 550 -1.51 -38.96 -4.29
C VAL A 550 -1.32 -40.37 -4.85
N ILE A 551 -0.48 -41.14 -4.18
CA ILE A 551 -0.08 -42.51 -4.51
C ILE A 551 -0.48 -43.46 -3.37
N GLU A 552 -0.49 -44.75 -3.66
CA GLU A 552 -0.73 -45.83 -2.70
C GLU A 552 0.30 -46.94 -2.97
N THR A 553 0.93 -47.47 -1.92
CA THR A 553 1.90 -48.56 -2.01
C THR A 553 1.22 -49.93 -1.96
N ALA A 554 1.96 -51.01 -2.21
CA ALA A 554 1.46 -52.38 -2.09
C ALA A 554 0.95 -52.72 -0.67
N ASP A 555 1.46 -52.04 0.37
CA ASP A 555 1.01 -52.18 1.76
C ASP A 555 -0.12 -51.20 2.15
N HIS A 556 -0.80 -50.61 1.16
CA HIS A 556 -1.85 -49.59 1.31
C HIS A 556 -1.42 -48.29 2.02
N ALA A 557 -0.12 -47.96 2.04
CA ALA A 557 0.34 -46.68 2.57
C ALA A 557 0.05 -45.55 1.57
N ARG A 558 -0.85 -44.63 1.95
CA ARG A 558 -1.25 -43.50 1.10
C ARG A 558 -0.29 -42.33 1.30
N LEU A 559 0.44 -41.96 0.25
CA LEU A 559 1.44 -40.88 0.30
C LEU A 559 1.07 -39.75 -0.67
N SER A 560 1.43 -38.52 -0.29
CA SER A 560 1.39 -37.33 -1.11
C SER A 560 2.81 -37.01 -1.55
N LEU A 561 3.06 -37.01 -2.86
CA LEU A 561 4.32 -36.59 -3.46
C LEU A 561 4.20 -35.17 -4.01
N GLN A 562 5.07 -34.26 -3.59
CA GLN A 562 5.33 -33.02 -4.32
C GLN A 562 6.49 -33.27 -5.29
N LEU A 563 6.23 -33.12 -6.58
CA LEU A 563 7.19 -33.35 -7.65
C LEU A 563 7.37 -32.08 -8.46
N SER A 564 8.61 -31.70 -8.74
CA SER A 564 8.96 -30.72 -9.78
C SER A 564 9.41 -31.47 -11.03
N TYR A 565 8.88 -31.10 -12.19
CA TYR A 565 9.32 -31.64 -13.48
C TYR A 565 10.04 -30.53 -14.24
N ASN A 566 11.31 -30.76 -14.55
CA ASN A 566 12.13 -29.81 -15.31
C ASN A 566 12.01 -30.14 -16.80
N TRP A 567 11.67 -29.15 -17.63
CA TRP A 567 11.23 -29.36 -19.01
C TRP A 567 11.73 -28.29 -19.98
N HIS A 568 11.76 -28.64 -21.26
CA HIS A 568 11.91 -27.73 -22.40
C HIS A 568 11.26 -28.35 -23.63
N PHE A 569 10.99 -27.57 -24.67
CA PHE A 569 10.64 -28.09 -25.99
C PHE A 569 11.91 -28.26 -26.83
N GLN A 570 12.10 -29.44 -27.43
CA GLN A 570 13.24 -29.69 -28.32
C GLN A 570 12.80 -29.49 -29.79
N ILE A 571 13.30 -28.42 -30.42
CA ILE A 571 13.02 -28.08 -31.82
C ILE A 571 14.29 -28.36 -32.65
N PRO A 572 14.26 -29.29 -33.63
CA PRO A 572 15.40 -29.57 -34.52
C PRO A 572 15.73 -28.44 -35.50
N ASP A 573 14.72 -27.86 -36.15
CA ASP A 573 14.83 -26.67 -37.00
C ASP A 573 13.66 -25.73 -36.69
N ILE A 574 13.97 -24.44 -36.52
CA ILE A 574 12.99 -23.38 -36.23
C ILE A 574 12.21 -22.98 -37.49
N ASN A 575 12.77 -23.26 -38.68
CA ASN A 575 12.25 -22.81 -39.97
C ASN A 575 11.22 -23.77 -40.62
N ASP A 576 11.08 -25.02 -40.15
CA ASP A 576 10.04 -25.92 -40.66
C ASP A 576 8.69 -25.62 -39.97
N GLU A 577 7.77 -25.00 -40.73
CA GLU A 577 6.38 -24.74 -40.32
C GLU A 577 5.70 -25.99 -39.73
N LYS A 578 6.04 -27.21 -40.21
CA LYS A 578 5.45 -28.47 -39.74
C LYS A 578 6.01 -28.94 -38.40
N GLU A 579 7.26 -28.62 -38.09
CA GLU A 579 7.87 -28.90 -36.78
C GLU A 579 7.35 -27.88 -35.75
N ALA A 580 7.31 -26.59 -36.12
CA ALA A 580 6.73 -25.55 -35.30
C ALA A 580 5.25 -25.83 -34.95
N ALA A 581 4.45 -26.33 -35.91
CA ALA A 581 3.04 -26.69 -35.68
C ALA A 581 2.83 -27.80 -34.63
N LYS A 582 3.83 -28.67 -34.38
CA LYS A 582 3.74 -29.71 -33.33
C LYS A 582 3.63 -29.10 -31.94
N LEU A 583 4.34 -27.99 -31.68
CA LEU A 583 4.35 -27.30 -30.39
C LEU A 583 2.93 -26.97 -29.89
N PHE A 584 2.05 -26.56 -30.81
CA PHE A 584 0.65 -26.19 -30.55
C PHE A 584 -0.35 -27.36 -30.71
N SER A 585 0.11 -28.57 -31.03
CA SER A 585 -0.75 -29.74 -31.25
C SER A 585 -1.33 -30.34 -29.96
N VAL A 586 -0.78 -29.98 -28.78
CA VAL A 586 -1.30 -30.35 -27.46
C VAL A 586 -1.72 -29.07 -26.71
N PRO A 587 -3.02 -28.74 -26.60
CA PRO A 587 -3.48 -27.45 -26.06
C PRO A 587 -3.12 -27.18 -24.59
N ASP A 588 -2.97 -28.24 -23.79
CA ASP A 588 -2.53 -28.17 -22.39
C ASP A 588 -1.39 -29.17 -22.15
N PHE A 589 -0.19 -28.81 -22.61
CA PHE A 589 1.00 -29.66 -22.47
C PHE A 589 1.36 -29.93 -21.00
N VAL A 590 1.09 -28.98 -20.10
CA VAL A 590 1.36 -29.10 -18.66
C VAL A 590 0.43 -30.13 -18.03
N GLY A 591 -0.87 -30.05 -18.34
CA GLY A 591 -1.89 -30.96 -17.84
C GLY A 591 -1.70 -32.38 -18.36
N ASP A 592 -1.42 -32.55 -19.65
CA ASP A 592 -1.18 -33.89 -20.22
C ASP A 592 0.11 -34.52 -19.68
N ALA A 593 1.20 -33.75 -19.61
CA ALA A 593 2.46 -34.23 -19.05
C ALA A 593 2.32 -34.63 -17.58
N ALA A 594 1.77 -33.76 -16.73
CA ALA A 594 1.52 -34.07 -15.32
C ALA A 594 0.66 -35.34 -15.16
N LYS A 595 -0.43 -35.45 -15.92
CA LYS A 595 -1.35 -36.61 -15.92
C LYS A 595 -0.65 -37.90 -16.36
N ALA A 596 0.17 -37.85 -17.41
CA ALA A 596 0.93 -39.00 -17.92
C ALA A 596 1.96 -39.50 -16.89
N ILE A 597 2.72 -38.58 -16.28
CA ILE A 597 3.71 -38.88 -15.23
C ILE A 597 3.02 -39.44 -13.98
N ALA A 598 1.97 -38.76 -13.50
CA ALA A 598 1.18 -39.20 -12.35
C ALA A 598 0.58 -40.59 -12.55
N SER A 599 0.25 -40.98 -13.79
CA SER A 599 -0.21 -42.34 -14.13
C SER A 599 0.93 -43.36 -14.01
N ARG A 600 2.11 -43.06 -14.57
CA ARG A 600 3.31 -43.93 -14.51
C ARG A 600 3.78 -44.17 -13.07
N ILE A 601 3.88 -43.11 -12.26
CA ILE A 601 4.35 -43.22 -10.88
C ILE A 601 3.35 -44.02 -10.03
N ARG A 602 2.03 -43.76 -10.14
CA ARG A 602 1.02 -44.57 -9.44
C ARG A 602 1.08 -46.05 -9.84
N GLY A 603 1.26 -46.34 -11.13
CA GLY A 603 1.38 -47.72 -11.62
C GLY A 603 2.60 -48.47 -11.08
N ALA A 604 3.75 -47.79 -10.96
CA ALA A 604 4.97 -48.39 -10.40
C ALA A 604 4.90 -48.55 -8.87
N VAL A 605 4.45 -47.52 -8.14
CA VAL A 605 4.47 -47.51 -6.68
C VAL A 605 3.48 -48.51 -6.07
N ALA A 606 2.34 -48.75 -6.73
CA ALA A 606 1.38 -49.78 -6.31
C ALA A 606 1.96 -51.21 -6.30
N GLY A 607 3.08 -51.46 -7.00
CA GLY A 607 3.83 -52.72 -6.96
C GLY A 607 4.97 -52.77 -5.93
N THR A 608 5.24 -51.68 -5.21
CA THR A 608 6.36 -51.57 -4.25
C THR A 608 5.87 -51.44 -2.81
N GLN A 609 6.62 -52.00 -1.86
CA GLN A 609 6.34 -51.84 -0.43
C GLN A 609 6.74 -50.45 0.07
N PHE A 610 6.14 -49.99 1.18
CA PHE A 610 6.35 -48.65 1.72
C PHE A 610 7.81 -48.40 2.15
N ASP A 611 8.45 -49.35 2.84
CA ASP A 611 9.83 -49.17 3.35
C ASP A 611 10.86 -49.14 2.20
N ASP A 612 10.69 -50.00 1.19
CA ASP A 612 11.48 -49.97 -0.04
C ASP A 612 11.27 -48.66 -0.81
N PHE A 613 10.01 -48.25 -1.00
CA PHE A 613 9.70 -46.96 -1.62
C PHE A 613 10.27 -45.77 -0.83
N HIS A 614 10.22 -45.78 0.50
CA HIS A 614 10.78 -44.71 1.33
C HIS A 614 12.31 -44.59 1.16
N LYS A 615 13.02 -45.72 1.06
CA LYS A 615 14.48 -45.76 0.85
C LYS A 615 14.88 -45.43 -0.59
N ASN A 616 14.16 -45.96 -1.58
CA ASN A 616 14.54 -45.97 -2.99
C ASN A 616 13.67 -45.06 -3.88
N SER A 617 12.83 -44.19 -3.29
CA SER A 617 11.88 -43.28 -3.96
C SER A 617 12.44 -42.58 -5.20
N ALA A 618 13.63 -41.97 -5.09
CA ALA A 618 14.31 -41.28 -6.18
C ALA A 618 14.63 -42.19 -7.38
N GLN A 619 15.03 -43.44 -7.13
CA GLN A 619 15.31 -44.42 -8.18
C GLN A 619 14.01 -44.96 -8.80
N ILE A 620 13.02 -45.31 -7.97
CA ILE A 620 11.73 -45.86 -8.40
C ILE A 620 10.96 -44.86 -9.26
N ILE A 621 10.87 -43.60 -8.81
CA ILE A 621 10.18 -42.53 -9.57
C ILE A 621 10.89 -42.28 -10.91
N ARG A 622 12.21 -42.09 -10.93
CA ARG A 622 12.95 -41.86 -12.19
C ARG A 622 12.82 -43.05 -13.15
N ALA A 623 12.98 -44.28 -12.67
CA ALA A 623 12.84 -45.48 -13.49
C ALA A 623 11.42 -45.62 -14.07
N SER A 624 10.37 -45.31 -13.30
CA SER A 624 8.97 -45.41 -13.75
C SER A 624 8.61 -44.43 -14.87
N VAL A 625 9.23 -43.24 -14.91
CA VAL A 625 8.89 -42.20 -15.89
C VAL A 625 9.79 -42.29 -17.12
N PHE A 626 11.10 -42.25 -16.93
CA PHE A 626 12.09 -42.27 -18.01
C PHE A 626 12.21 -43.65 -18.69
N GLY A 627 11.94 -44.72 -17.92
CA GLY A 627 12.16 -46.10 -18.35
C GLY A 627 13.63 -46.52 -18.24
N LEU A 628 13.83 -47.83 -18.36
CA LEU A 628 15.15 -48.45 -18.46
C LEU A 628 15.56 -48.56 -19.93
N ASP A 629 16.85 -48.42 -20.19
CA ASP A 629 17.46 -48.65 -21.49
C ASP A 629 17.91 -50.11 -21.68
N ALA A 630 18.44 -50.46 -22.85
CA ALA A 630 18.83 -51.84 -23.19
C ALA A 630 19.85 -52.45 -22.20
N ASN A 631 20.68 -51.59 -21.59
CA ASN A 631 21.68 -51.96 -20.58
C ASN A 631 21.14 -51.87 -19.13
N GLN A 632 19.82 -51.85 -18.93
CA GLN A 632 19.13 -51.63 -17.63
C GLN A 632 19.48 -50.33 -16.87
N HIS A 633 20.10 -49.36 -17.52
CA HIS A 633 20.33 -48.04 -16.94
C HIS A 633 19.09 -47.14 -17.12
N ILE A 634 18.81 -46.24 -16.18
CA ILE A 634 17.69 -45.28 -16.29
C ILE A 634 18.04 -44.24 -17.36
N ARG A 635 17.08 -43.90 -18.22
CA ARG A 635 17.28 -42.87 -19.27
C ARG A 635 17.28 -41.45 -18.70
N ASP A 636 18.05 -40.56 -19.33
CA ASP A 636 18.22 -39.17 -18.88
C ASP A 636 17.12 -38.20 -19.33
N LYS A 637 16.27 -38.57 -20.30
CA LYS A 637 15.16 -37.73 -20.76
C LYS A 637 13.94 -38.52 -21.23
N PHE A 638 12.76 -37.93 -21.03
CA PHE A 638 11.48 -38.45 -21.51
C PHE A 638 10.89 -37.47 -22.52
N ILE A 639 10.48 -37.95 -23.69
CA ILE A 639 10.03 -37.11 -24.82
C ILE A 639 8.58 -37.44 -25.17
N PHE A 640 7.74 -36.41 -25.28
CA PHE A 640 6.39 -36.52 -25.84
C PHE A 640 6.45 -36.27 -27.35
N PRO A 641 6.22 -37.29 -28.21
CA PRO A 641 6.42 -37.16 -29.66
C PRO A 641 5.31 -36.36 -30.38
N GLN A 642 4.26 -35.94 -29.67
CA GLN A 642 3.14 -35.18 -30.23
C GLN A 642 3.46 -33.68 -30.35
N ASN A 643 4.24 -33.14 -29.43
CA ASN A 643 4.57 -31.72 -29.33
C ASN A 643 6.07 -31.43 -29.10
N ASN A 644 6.93 -32.47 -29.09
CA ASN A 644 8.35 -32.39 -28.78
C ASN A 644 8.69 -31.84 -27.37
N LEU A 645 7.78 -31.94 -26.41
CA LEU A 645 8.07 -31.64 -25.00
C LEU A 645 9.07 -32.68 -24.45
N VAL A 646 10.15 -32.20 -23.84
CA VAL A 646 11.22 -33.01 -23.22
C VAL A 646 11.27 -32.71 -21.72
N ILE A 647 11.12 -33.76 -20.91
CA ILE A 647 11.40 -33.72 -19.47
C ILE A 647 12.83 -34.21 -19.24
N THR A 648 13.61 -33.46 -18.47
CA THR A 648 15.04 -33.66 -18.21
C THR A 648 15.34 -34.17 -16.81
N SER A 649 14.61 -33.72 -15.79
CA SER A 649 14.66 -34.30 -14.45
C SER A 649 13.31 -34.25 -13.75
N ILE A 650 13.19 -35.03 -12.68
CA ILE A 650 12.03 -35.10 -11.80
C ILE A 650 12.56 -35.01 -10.39
N ASP A 651 12.32 -33.87 -9.75
CA ASP A 651 12.92 -33.52 -8.48
C ASP A 651 11.85 -33.67 -7.40
N ILE A 652 12.07 -34.59 -6.45
CA ILE A 652 11.11 -34.90 -5.39
C ILE A 652 11.28 -33.85 -4.29
N GLN A 653 10.27 -32.98 -4.12
CA GLN A 653 10.30 -31.91 -3.13
C GLN A 653 9.86 -32.38 -1.73
N SER A 654 8.85 -33.25 -1.67
CA SER A 654 8.43 -33.89 -0.42
C SER A 654 7.70 -35.22 -0.66
N VAL A 655 7.75 -36.08 0.36
CA VAL A 655 7.05 -37.37 0.43
C VAL A 655 6.38 -37.44 1.80
N GLU A 656 5.08 -37.16 1.87
CA GLU A 656 4.33 -37.15 3.14
C GLU A 656 3.29 -38.28 3.21
N PRO A 657 3.20 -39.04 4.31
CA PRO A 657 2.03 -39.86 4.58
C PRO A 657 0.78 -39.00 4.71
N VAL A 658 -0.27 -39.34 3.94
CA VAL A 658 -1.58 -38.66 3.99
C VAL A 658 -2.28 -38.97 5.32
N ASP A 659 -2.14 -40.20 5.81
CA ASP A 659 -2.79 -40.65 7.03
C ASP A 659 -1.93 -40.31 8.26
N GLN A 660 -2.45 -39.45 9.14
CA GLN A 660 -1.75 -38.98 10.35
C GLN A 660 -1.26 -40.13 11.25
N ARG A 661 -2.03 -41.23 11.36
CA ARG A 661 -1.61 -42.41 12.14
C ARG A 661 -0.29 -43.02 11.66
N THR A 662 -0.05 -43.02 10.36
CA THR A 662 1.18 -43.51 9.73
C THR A 662 2.35 -42.56 10.02
N ARG A 663 2.08 -41.24 10.01
CA ARG A 663 3.03 -40.18 10.41
C ARG A 663 3.45 -40.34 11.88
N ASP A 664 2.49 -40.53 12.79
CA ASP A 664 2.72 -40.76 14.22
C ASP A 664 3.52 -42.04 14.50
N ALA A 665 3.28 -43.10 13.72
CA ALA A 665 4.01 -44.37 13.81
C ALA A 665 5.47 -44.22 13.35
N LEU A 666 5.71 -43.50 12.25
CA LEU A 666 7.06 -43.19 11.77
C LEU A 666 7.84 -42.33 12.77
N GLN A 667 7.20 -41.33 13.39
CA GLN A 667 7.84 -40.50 14.42
C GLN A 667 8.30 -41.34 15.63
N LYS A 668 7.50 -42.32 16.06
CA LYS A 668 7.90 -43.28 17.12
C LYS A 668 9.06 -44.17 16.69
N SER A 669 9.09 -44.61 15.43
CA SER A 669 10.21 -45.38 14.88
C SER A 669 11.52 -44.58 14.90
N VAL A 670 11.48 -43.30 14.51
CA VAL A 670 12.63 -42.39 14.58
C VAL A 670 13.08 -42.15 16.04
N GLN A 671 12.14 -41.97 16.97
CA GLN A 671 12.47 -41.83 18.39
C GLN A 671 13.19 -43.07 18.94
N LEU A 672 12.69 -44.27 18.64
CA LEU A 672 13.34 -45.53 19.03
C LEU A 672 14.70 -45.71 18.38
N ALA A 673 14.88 -45.29 17.12
CA ALA A 673 16.19 -45.32 16.46
C ALA A 673 17.21 -44.41 17.15
N ILE A 674 16.81 -43.19 17.54
CA ILE A 674 17.65 -42.26 18.31
C ILE A 674 18.00 -42.89 19.66
N GLU A 675 17.02 -43.41 20.40
CA GLU A 675 17.22 -44.09 21.68
C GLU A 675 18.20 -45.28 21.57
N ILE A 676 18.07 -46.12 20.54
CA ILE A 676 19.02 -47.21 20.25
C ILE A 676 20.43 -46.67 19.99
N THR A 677 20.59 -45.59 19.21
CA THR A 677 21.93 -45.00 18.99
C THR A 677 22.51 -44.37 20.25
N THR A 678 21.69 -43.76 21.11
CA THR A 678 22.12 -43.19 22.39
C THR A 678 22.55 -44.28 23.35
N ASN A 679 21.74 -45.33 23.54
CA ASN A 679 22.06 -46.49 24.37
C ASN A 679 23.30 -47.23 23.85
N SER A 680 23.50 -47.29 22.53
CA SER A 680 24.71 -47.86 21.91
C SER A 680 25.96 -47.01 22.17
N GLN A 681 25.86 -45.67 22.11
CA GLN A 681 26.96 -44.77 22.47
C GLN A 681 27.27 -44.82 23.97
N GLU A 682 26.26 -44.87 24.85
CA GLU A 682 26.47 -45.03 26.29
C GLU A 682 27.16 -46.36 26.60
N ALA A 683 26.69 -47.47 26.01
CA ALA A 683 27.31 -48.77 26.15
C ALA A 683 28.76 -48.76 25.63
N ALA A 684 29.03 -48.15 24.48
CA ALA A 684 30.39 -48.04 23.94
C ALA A 684 31.31 -47.20 24.85
N ALA A 685 30.85 -46.06 25.35
CA ALA A 685 31.59 -45.21 26.29
C ALA A 685 31.86 -45.95 27.62
N LYS A 686 30.88 -46.70 28.13
CA LYS A 686 30.99 -47.54 29.33
C LYS A 686 31.98 -48.68 29.14
N HIS A 687 31.93 -49.39 28.01
CA HIS A 687 32.92 -50.41 27.65
C HIS A 687 34.32 -49.81 27.51
N GLU A 688 34.47 -48.61 26.95
CA GLU A 688 35.77 -47.95 26.85
C GLU A 688 36.30 -47.44 28.20
N ALA A 689 35.41 -46.98 29.09
CA ALA A 689 35.76 -46.66 30.47
C ALA A 689 36.25 -47.92 31.21
N SER A 690 35.51 -49.04 31.15
CA SER A 690 35.95 -50.31 31.72
C SER A 690 37.24 -50.86 31.07
N ARG A 691 37.48 -50.61 29.77
CA ARG A 691 38.76 -50.94 29.11
C ARG A 691 39.91 -50.15 29.72
N ARG A 692 39.77 -48.83 29.88
CA ARG A 692 40.78 -47.97 30.55
C ARG A 692 40.99 -48.37 32.00
N GLU A 693 39.92 -48.71 32.72
CA GLU A 693 39.99 -49.18 34.11
C GLU A 693 40.75 -50.51 34.21
N GLN A 694 40.49 -51.46 33.31
CA GLN A 694 41.18 -52.74 33.27
C GLN A 694 42.64 -52.61 32.81
N GLU A 695 42.94 -51.68 31.89
CA GLU A 695 44.30 -51.32 31.49
C GLU A 695 45.08 -50.69 32.66
N ALA A 696 44.46 -49.77 33.41
CA ALA A 696 45.04 -49.18 34.62
C ALA A 696 45.27 -50.24 35.72
N LYS A 697 44.32 -51.15 35.95
CA LYS A 697 44.49 -52.30 36.87
C LYS A 697 45.60 -53.23 36.40
N GLY A 698 45.69 -53.51 35.10
CA GLY A 698 46.77 -54.34 34.53
C GLY A 698 48.14 -53.68 34.61
N LEU A 699 48.23 -52.35 34.47
CA LEU A 699 49.45 -51.58 34.70
C LEU A 699 49.86 -51.58 36.17
N LEU A 700 48.90 -51.39 37.08
CA LEU A 700 49.12 -51.43 38.53
C LEU A 700 49.53 -52.83 38.99
N GLU A 701 48.88 -53.89 38.51
CA GLU A 701 49.31 -55.27 38.76
C GLU A 701 50.68 -55.56 38.17
N ARG A 702 51.01 -55.04 36.98
CA ARG A 702 52.38 -55.17 36.43
C ARG A 702 53.41 -54.37 37.23
N GLN A 703 53.01 -53.30 37.91
CA GLN A 703 53.89 -52.60 38.88
C GLN A 703 54.02 -53.44 40.15
N ARG A 704 52.93 -53.93 40.75
CA ARG A 704 52.96 -54.83 41.92
C ARG A 704 53.80 -56.06 41.65
N ILE A 705 53.63 -56.74 40.51
CA ILE A 705 54.43 -57.92 40.11
C ILE A 705 55.90 -57.54 39.89
N LYS A 706 56.23 -56.31 39.46
CA LYS A 706 57.62 -55.85 39.40
C LYS A 706 58.20 -55.57 40.79
N ASP A 707 57.43 -54.96 41.68
CA ASP A 707 57.88 -54.66 43.04
C ASP A 707 57.99 -55.95 43.88
N GLU A 708 57.09 -56.90 43.67
CA GLU A 708 57.16 -58.27 44.17
C GLU A 708 58.32 -59.05 43.53
N ALA A 709 58.61 -58.89 42.23
CA ALA A 709 59.79 -59.50 41.61
C ALA A 709 61.10 -58.91 42.15
N ASN A 710 61.19 -57.60 42.36
CA ASN A 710 62.34 -56.95 43.01
C ASN A 710 62.48 -57.45 44.46
N ALA A 711 61.38 -57.58 45.19
CA ALA A 711 61.36 -58.15 46.52
C ALA A 711 61.76 -59.63 46.52
N GLU A 712 61.37 -60.41 45.52
CA GLU A 712 61.77 -61.82 45.33
C GLU A 712 63.21 -61.97 44.82
N GLU A 713 63.82 -60.99 44.13
CA GLU A 713 65.27 -60.98 43.89
C GLU A 713 66.05 -60.81 45.20
N VAL A 714 65.62 -59.88 46.06
CA VAL A 714 66.20 -59.71 47.41
C VAL A 714 65.90 -60.92 48.30
N ARG A 715 64.70 -61.48 48.22
CA ARG A 715 64.31 -62.71 48.94
C ARG A 715 65.08 -63.91 48.44
N LYS A 716 65.38 -64.00 47.14
CA LYS A 716 66.25 -65.03 46.55
C LYS A 716 67.65 -64.92 47.14
N GLN A 717 68.24 -63.73 47.26
CA GLN A 717 69.55 -63.56 47.91
C GLN A 717 69.51 -64.02 49.39
N LEU A 718 68.43 -63.67 50.12
CA LEU A 718 68.21 -64.15 51.49
C LEU A 718 68.00 -65.66 51.56
N LEU A 719 67.28 -66.26 50.60
CA LEU A 719 67.04 -67.69 50.49
C LEU A 719 68.28 -68.45 50.02
N GLU A 720 69.17 -67.85 49.23
CA GLU A 720 70.49 -68.41 48.91
C GLU A 720 71.37 -68.45 50.17
N LEU A 721 71.38 -67.39 50.99
CA LEU A 721 72.07 -67.38 52.29
C LEU A 721 71.47 -68.39 53.28
N GLN A 722 70.14 -68.50 53.34
CA GLN A 722 69.45 -69.51 54.16
C GLN A 722 69.67 -70.94 53.63
N ALA A 723 69.65 -71.16 52.32
CA ALA A 723 69.89 -72.46 51.71
C ALA A 723 71.36 -72.89 51.83
N LEU A 724 72.32 -71.97 51.78
CA LEU A 724 73.72 -72.24 52.14
C LEU A 724 73.84 -72.65 53.61
N SER A 725 73.14 -71.94 54.50
CA SER A 725 73.11 -72.27 55.94
C SER A 725 72.50 -73.65 56.20
N ALA A 726 71.32 -73.92 55.60
CA ALA A 726 70.62 -75.19 55.70
C ALA A 726 71.33 -76.35 54.96
N ALA A 727 72.09 -76.06 53.90
CA ALA A 727 72.95 -77.05 53.25
C ALA A 727 74.16 -77.39 54.13
N VAL A 728 74.77 -76.43 54.82
CA VAL A 728 75.82 -76.70 55.82
C VAL A 728 75.26 -77.53 56.98
N GLU A 729 74.06 -77.20 57.49
CA GLU A 729 73.37 -77.95 58.53
C GLU A 729 73.01 -79.38 58.09
N SER A 730 72.34 -79.51 56.93
CA SER A 730 71.88 -80.80 56.39
C SER A 730 73.05 -81.69 55.94
N THR A 731 74.09 -81.14 55.31
CA THR A 731 75.30 -81.93 55.00
C THR A 731 76.07 -82.28 56.27
N GLY A 732 76.06 -81.44 57.31
CA GLY A 732 76.58 -81.77 58.64
C GLY A 732 75.86 -82.96 59.26
N GLN A 733 74.52 -82.90 59.31
CA GLN A 733 73.68 -83.95 59.89
C GLN A 733 73.73 -85.25 59.08
N ALA A 734 73.56 -85.20 57.75
CA ALA A 734 73.59 -86.37 56.89
C ALA A 734 74.99 -87.00 56.84
N LYS A 735 76.07 -86.22 56.90
CA LYS A 735 77.44 -86.75 57.02
C LYS A 735 77.65 -87.42 58.37
N ALA A 736 77.19 -86.83 59.48
CA ALA A 736 77.28 -87.43 60.80
C ALA A 736 76.48 -88.75 60.89
N GLU A 737 75.25 -88.77 60.36
CA GLU A 737 74.41 -89.97 60.34
C GLU A 737 74.97 -91.05 59.40
N ALA A 738 75.46 -90.68 58.21
CA ALA A 738 76.09 -91.63 57.29
C ALA A 738 77.40 -92.19 57.83
N GLN A 739 78.24 -91.37 58.50
CA GLN A 739 79.45 -91.86 59.19
C GLN A 739 79.08 -92.79 60.35
N SER A 740 78.07 -92.43 61.15
CA SER A 740 77.57 -93.28 62.25
C SER A 740 77.01 -94.61 61.75
N ARG A 741 76.19 -94.61 60.69
CA ARG A 741 75.62 -95.83 60.10
C ARG A 741 76.65 -96.68 59.37
N ALA A 742 77.63 -96.07 58.68
CA ALA A 742 78.73 -96.80 58.05
C ALA A 742 79.65 -97.45 59.10
N GLU A 743 79.92 -96.76 60.21
CA GLU A 743 80.70 -97.31 61.32
C GLU A 743 79.93 -98.42 62.05
N SER A 744 78.62 -98.25 62.27
CA SER A 744 77.76 -99.30 62.83
C SER A 744 77.73 -100.54 61.93
N ALA A 745 77.59 -100.38 60.61
CA ALA A 745 77.64 -101.49 59.66
C ALA A 745 79.03 -102.12 59.53
N ARG A 746 80.11 -101.34 59.73
CA ARG A 746 81.48 -101.86 59.82
C ARG A 746 81.64 -102.73 61.06
N ILE A 747 81.15 -102.27 62.21
CA ILE A 747 81.16 -103.02 63.48
C ILE A 747 80.29 -104.29 63.37
N GLU A 748 79.09 -104.21 62.79
CA GLU A 748 78.24 -105.39 62.55
C GLU A 748 78.89 -106.39 61.57
N GLY A 749 79.57 -105.91 60.52
CA GLY A 749 80.30 -106.77 59.58
C GLY A 749 81.51 -107.44 60.21
N GLU A 750 82.31 -106.70 60.97
CA GLU A 750 83.45 -107.22 61.75
C GLU A 750 82.97 -108.23 62.80
N ALA A 751 81.92 -107.91 63.56
CA ALA A 751 81.33 -108.80 64.56
C ALA A 751 80.67 -110.04 63.95
N ALA A 752 80.07 -109.97 62.76
CA ALA A 752 79.51 -111.13 62.07
C ALA A 752 80.61 -112.08 61.57
N VAL A 753 81.73 -111.53 61.08
CA VAL A 753 82.92 -112.32 60.73
C VAL A 753 83.57 -112.94 61.96
N GLU A 754 83.68 -112.20 63.08
CA GLU A 754 84.14 -112.77 64.36
C GLU A 754 83.19 -113.83 64.88
N GLN A 755 81.87 -113.65 64.78
CA GLN A 755 80.88 -114.63 65.22
C GLN A 755 80.99 -115.93 64.39
N ALA A 756 81.10 -115.81 63.06
CA ALA A 756 81.32 -116.93 62.14
C ALA A 756 82.73 -117.55 62.24
N ALA A 757 83.68 -116.88 62.90
CA ALA A 757 84.99 -117.45 63.23
C ALA A 757 85.00 -118.14 64.60
N LEU A 758 84.33 -117.55 65.60
CA LEU A 758 84.22 -118.07 66.98
C LEU A 758 83.33 -119.30 67.06
N LYS A 759 82.23 -119.32 66.29
CA LYS A 759 81.27 -120.42 66.28
C LYS A 759 81.75 -121.52 65.31
N ALA A 760 82.59 -121.21 64.31
CA ALA A 760 83.40 -122.18 63.58
C ALA A 760 84.53 -122.78 64.46
N GLN A 761 85.19 -121.96 65.29
CA GLN A 761 86.07 -122.47 66.34
C GLN A 761 85.29 -123.33 67.35
N ALA A 762 84.01 -123.05 67.61
CA ALA A 762 83.17 -123.95 68.41
C ALA A 762 82.95 -125.30 67.70
N THR A 763 82.73 -125.37 66.38
CA THR A 763 82.73 -126.66 65.62
C THR A 763 84.00 -127.45 65.91
N GLN A 764 85.14 -126.77 65.86
CA GLN A 764 86.45 -127.39 65.93
C GLN A 764 86.76 -127.80 67.37
N ILE A 765 86.43 -126.97 68.36
CA ILE A 765 86.57 -127.26 69.78
C ILE A 765 85.61 -128.39 70.20
N GLU A 766 84.38 -128.45 69.67
CA GLU A 766 83.43 -129.52 69.99
C GLU A 766 83.83 -130.84 69.33
N ALA A 767 84.29 -130.83 68.07
CA ALA A 767 84.88 -131.98 67.40
C ALA A 767 86.24 -132.42 68.01
N GLU A 768 87.10 -131.50 68.45
CA GLU A 768 88.34 -131.79 69.18
C GLU A 768 88.09 -132.19 70.63
N ALA A 769 87.03 -131.69 71.26
CA ALA A 769 86.50 -132.21 72.51
C ALA A 769 86.04 -133.64 72.29
N GLU A 770 85.34 -133.94 71.19
CA GLU A 770 84.99 -135.30 70.76
C GLU A 770 86.19 -136.19 70.40
N LEU A 771 87.26 -135.64 69.84
CA LEU A 771 88.47 -136.40 69.49
C LEU A 771 89.43 -136.55 70.68
N SER A 772 89.40 -135.65 71.66
CA SER A 772 90.05 -135.82 72.97
C SER A 772 89.22 -136.71 73.89
N ARG A 773 87.89 -136.66 73.75
CA ARG A 773 86.93 -137.66 74.22
C ARG A 773 87.30 -139.05 73.64
N LEU A 774 87.54 -139.17 72.33
CA LEU A 774 87.83 -140.43 71.61
C LEU A 774 89.24 -141.01 71.81
N LYS A 775 90.13 -140.32 72.54
CA LYS A 775 91.41 -140.90 72.99
C LYS A 775 91.53 -141.13 74.48
N LEU A 776 90.83 -140.39 75.36
CA LEU A 776 90.96 -140.62 76.81
C LEU A 776 90.49 -142.03 77.23
N ALA A 777 89.40 -142.56 76.65
CA ALA A 777 88.99 -143.95 76.92
C ALA A 777 90.02 -144.99 76.46
N ARG A 778 90.74 -144.75 75.35
CA ARG A 778 91.81 -145.64 74.87
C ARG A 778 93.15 -145.43 75.57
N GLU A 779 93.49 -144.23 76.02
CA GLU A 779 94.63 -144.04 76.92
C GLU A 779 94.35 -144.66 78.29
N ALA A 780 93.11 -144.64 78.80
CA ALA A 780 92.73 -145.37 80.00
C ALA A 780 92.76 -146.90 79.79
N GLU A 781 92.34 -147.41 78.63
CA GLU A 781 92.44 -148.83 78.24
C GLU A 781 93.92 -149.27 78.13
N ILE A 782 94.74 -148.51 77.41
CA ILE A 782 96.19 -148.72 77.29
C ILE A 782 96.88 -148.59 78.65
N LYS A 783 96.47 -147.63 79.48
CA LYS A 783 97.04 -147.40 80.82
C LYS A 783 96.59 -148.45 81.82
N PHE A 784 95.39 -149.01 81.70
CA PHE A 784 94.96 -150.18 82.46
C PHE A 784 95.76 -151.43 82.06
N VAL A 785 95.98 -151.66 80.76
CA VAL A 785 96.89 -152.72 80.28
C VAL A 785 98.33 -152.46 80.74
N ARG A 786 98.78 -151.20 80.77
CA ARG A 786 100.09 -150.81 81.28
C ARG A 786 100.20 -151.03 82.78
N GLU A 787 99.20 -150.65 83.56
CA GLU A 787 99.10 -150.89 85.01
C GLU A 787 99.01 -152.39 85.32
N GLN A 788 98.36 -153.20 84.48
CA GLN A 788 98.38 -154.66 84.59
C GLN A 788 99.80 -155.23 84.39
N ASN A 789 100.52 -154.75 83.37
CA ASN A 789 101.92 -155.12 83.10
C ASN A 789 102.90 -154.55 84.16
N GLU A 790 102.63 -153.36 84.67
CA GLU A 790 103.48 -152.65 85.64
C GLU A 790 103.20 -153.13 87.08
N LEU A 791 102.00 -153.64 87.37
CA LEU A 791 101.72 -154.47 88.56
C LEU A 791 102.43 -155.82 88.46
N GLU A 792 102.54 -156.43 87.28
CA GLU A 792 103.41 -157.59 87.08
C GLU A 792 104.89 -157.29 87.37
N ILE A 793 105.36 -156.08 87.01
CA ILE A 793 106.73 -155.62 87.29
C ILE A 793 106.89 -155.25 88.77
N SER A 794 105.95 -154.53 89.39
CA SER A 794 105.97 -154.21 90.83
C SER A 794 105.92 -155.48 91.66
N LYS A 795 105.08 -156.45 91.31
CA LYS A 795 105.06 -157.77 91.95
C LYS A 795 106.39 -158.53 91.80
N LYS A 796 107.12 -158.34 90.71
CA LYS A 796 108.50 -158.86 90.54
C LYS A 796 109.55 -158.02 91.29
N SER A 797 109.28 -156.75 91.57
CA SER A 797 110.23 -155.78 92.14
C SER A 797 110.08 -155.55 93.65
N GLU A 798 108.89 -155.64 94.24
CA GLU A 798 108.66 -155.56 95.69
C GLU A 798 109.10 -156.84 96.40
N MET A 799 109.02 -157.96 95.68
CA MET A 799 109.77 -159.20 95.98
C MET A 799 111.30 -158.96 96.09
N SER A 800 111.81 -157.79 95.68
CA SER A 800 113.21 -157.36 95.83
C SER A 800 113.39 -156.04 96.63
N SER A 801 112.34 -155.22 96.81
CA SER A 801 112.36 -154.12 97.79
C SER A 801 112.43 -154.65 99.22
N ILE A 802 111.76 -155.78 99.49
CA ILE A 802 111.82 -156.50 100.77
C ILE A 802 113.20 -157.15 100.99
N GLU A 803 113.93 -157.50 99.92
CA GLU A 803 115.34 -157.89 100.03
C GLU A 803 116.24 -156.72 100.47
N THR A 804 115.83 -155.47 100.21
CA THR A 804 116.64 -154.27 100.44
C THR A 804 116.24 -153.43 101.66
N GLU A 805 114.99 -153.01 101.90
CA GLU A 805 114.64 -152.05 102.99
C GLU A 805 115.17 -152.46 104.38
N LYS A 806 115.10 -153.76 104.67
CA LYS A 806 115.70 -154.49 105.81
C LYS A 806 117.12 -154.04 106.20
N PHE A 807 117.85 -153.45 105.25
CA PHE A 807 119.17 -152.85 105.36
C PHE A 807 119.22 -151.61 106.30
N LYS A 808 118.26 -150.68 106.24
CA LYS A 808 118.32 -149.35 106.91
C LYS A 808 116.93 -148.75 107.15
N LEU A 809 116.42 -148.55 108.38
CA LEU A 809 117.09 -148.54 109.69
C LEU A 809 118.29 -147.57 109.78
N GLN A 810 118.42 -146.61 108.84
CA GLN A 810 119.32 -145.43 108.75
C GLN A 810 119.10 -144.29 109.78
N VAL A 811 117.99 -144.40 110.54
CA VAL A 811 117.84 -143.96 111.94
C VAL A 811 118.12 -142.49 112.28
N GLU A 812 118.13 -142.21 113.60
CA GLU A 812 119.10 -141.37 114.33
C GLU A 812 119.77 -140.23 113.55
N SER A 813 120.57 -140.59 112.54
CA SER A 813 122.04 -140.46 112.64
C SER A 813 122.53 -139.01 112.64
N ILE A 814 121.80 -138.14 111.96
CA ILE A 814 122.02 -136.68 111.91
C ILE A 814 121.76 -136.03 113.29
N GLY A 815 120.82 -136.57 114.06
CA GLY A 815 120.54 -136.15 115.42
C GLY A 815 119.47 -135.07 115.55
N ALA A 816 119.02 -134.88 116.80
CA ALA A 816 117.63 -134.51 117.04
C ALA A 816 117.38 -133.37 118.08
N SER A 817 118.21 -132.33 118.30
CA SER A 817 119.05 -131.50 117.42
C SER A 817 118.33 -130.94 116.18
N THR A 818 118.42 -131.59 115.01
CA THR A 818 117.39 -131.48 113.95
C THR A 818 115.99 -131.76 114.58
N ILE A 819 114.84 -131.37 114.03
CA ILE A 819 113.51 -131.42 114.70
C ILE A 819 113.41 -130.56 116.00
N GLN A 820 114.37 -130.61 116.93
CA GLN A 820 114.43 -129.73 118.11
C GLN A 820 114.72 -128.27 117.75
N SER A 821 115.43 -128.02 116.64
CA SER A 821 115.62 -126.66 116.09
C SER A 821 114.40 -126.16 115.26
N ILE A 822 113.32 -126.94 115.15
CA ILE A 822 112.11 -126.59 114.38
C ILE A 822 111.12 -125.85 115.31
N ALA A 823 110.87 -124.55 115.02
CA ALA A 823 110.42 -123.53 116.01
C ALA A 823 109.47 -122.40 115.47
N THR A 824 109.53 -121.16 115.98
CA THR A 824 108.44 -120.13 116.01
C THR A 824 108.82 -118.70 115.53
N ALA A 825 107.88 -117.73 115.53
CA ALA A 825 108.02 -116.33 115.04
C ALA A 825 107.08 -115.30 115.75
N GLY A 826 107.09 -113.99 115.37
CA GLY A 826 106.26 -112.91 115.96
C GLY A 826 106.08 -111.61 115.09
N PRO A 827 105.21 -110.62 115.45
CA PRO A 827 104.47 -109.83 114.42
C PRO A 827 104.26 -108.27 114.49
N ASP A 828 104.28 -107.57 115.64
CA ASP A 828 103.46 -106.33 115.85
C ASP A 828 103.96 -104.96 115.28
N THR A 829 103.01 -104.06 114.89
CA THR A 829 103.23 -102.66 114.43
C THR A 829 102.00 -101.72 114.67
N GLN A 830 102.11 -100.36 114.57
CA GLN A 830 100.92 -99.45 114.56
C GLN A 830 101.04 -98.03 113.88
N VAL A 831 101.26 -96.91 114.63
CA VAL A 831 101.33 -95.47 114.21
C VAL A 831 99.98 -94.75 113.86
N LYS A 832 99.87 -93.40 114.00
CA LYS A 832 98.65 -92.55 113.73
C LYS A 832 98.95 -91.01 113.54
N LEU A 833 97.94 -90.11 113.38
CA LEU A 833 98.05 -88.78 112.70
C LEU A 833 97.12 -87.63 113.27
N LEU A 834 97.54 -86.34 113.26
CA LEU A 834 96.85 -85.09 113.75
C LEU A 834 97.31 -83.75 112.96
N GLN A 835 96.51 -82.74 112.38
CA GLN A 835 96.94 -81.53 111.47
C GLN A 835 95.91 -80.32 111.04
N ALA A 836 96.28 -79.01 110.61
CA ALA A 836 95.44 -77.87 109.92
C ALA A 836 96.08 -76.41 109.50
N LEU A 837 95.51 -75.47 108.61
CA LEU A 837 95.84 -73.94 108.36
C LEU A 837 95.09 -73.02 107.22
N GLY A 838 95.24 -71.62 107.07
CA GLY A 838 94.78 -70.65 105.91
C GLY A 838 94.73 -69.02 106.00
N LEU A 839 94.63 -68.12 104.91
CA LEU A 839 94.50 -66.54 104.88
C LEU A 839 94.31 -65.67 103.49
N GLN A 840 93.84 -64.33 103.41
CA GLN A 840 93.76 -63.33 102.17
C GLN A 840 93.31 -61.74 102.30
N SER A 841 93.64 -60.70 101.41
CA SER A 841 93.02 -59.26 101.22
C SER A 841 93.35 -58.26 99.95
N MET A 842 93.12 -56.87 99.93
CA MET A 842 92.70 -55.84 98.80
C MET A 842 93.53 -54.48 98.35
N LEU A 843 92.97 -53.35 97.69
CA LEU A 843 93.61 -52.21 96.79
C LEU A 843 93.05 -50.65 96.69
N VAL A 844 93.47 -49.66 95.78
CA VAL A 844 93.42 -48.08 95.84
C VAL A 844 93.27 -47.10 94.54
N THR A 845 92.94 -45.72 94.61
CA THR A 845 92.96 -44.60 93.51
C THR A 845 93.01 -43.06 93.95
N ASP A 846 92.80 -42.09 93.01
CA ASP A 846 92.16 -40.74 93.11
C ASP A 846 91.40 -40.39 91.77
N GLY A 847 90.43 -39.47 91.55
CA GLY A 847 89.52 -38.58 92.34
C GLY A 847 88.91 -37.43 91.46
N HIS A 848 87.79 -36.70 91.73
CA HIS A 848 86.62 -36.92 92.61
C HIS A 848 85.96 -38.28 92.26
N THR A 849 85.93 -39.28 93.14
CA THR A 849 86.43 -39.37 94.52
C THR A 849 87.52 -40.44 94.67
N PRO A 850 88.53 -40.24 95.53
CA PRO A 850 89.56 -41.24 95.79
C PRO A 850 89.08 -42.53 96.49
N ILE A 851 89.70 -43.65 96.09
CA ILE A 851 89.57 -45.03 96.64
C ILE A 851 90.78 -45.36 97.55
N ASN A 852 90.74 -46.36 98.46
CA ASN A 852 91.93 -46.84 99.24
C ASN A 852 91.93 -48.34 99.76
N LEU A 853 93.10 -48.85 100.25
CA LEU A 853 93.73 -50.24 100.40
C LEU A 853 93.11 -51.33 101.37
N MET A 854 93.62 -52.58 101.70
CA MET A 854 94.92 -53.36 101.53
C MET A 854 94.90 -54.93 101.81
N GLY A 855 95.72 -55.77 101.11
CA GLY A 855 96.75 -56.78 101.62
C GLY A 855 96.60 -58.33 102.00
N PHE A 856 97.06 -59.31 101.14
CA PHE A 856 97.85 -60.64 101.38
C PHE A 856 97.24 -62.13 101.68
N GLY A 857 97.53 -63.30 100.92
CA GLY A 857 97.03 -64.80 101.06
C GLY A 857 97.65 -66.11 100.25
N GLN A 858 97.20 -67.45 100.36
CA GLN A 858 97.82 -68.81 99.80
C GLN A 858 96.98 -70.24 99.61
N GLY A 859 97.49 -71.44 99.04
CA GLY A 859 96.83 -72.88 98.92
C GLY A 859 97.54 -74.22 98.24
N LEU A 860 97.01 -75.54 98.24
CA LEU A 860 97.57 -76.97 97.80
C LEU A 860 96.51 -78.21 97.54
N LEU A 861 96.58 -79.59 97.18
CA LEU A 861 97.39 -80.81 96.59
C LEU A 861 96.62 -82.27 96.37
N GLY A 862 97.12 -83.42 95.71
CA GLY A 862 96.51 -84.89 95.66
C GLY A 862 96.98 -86.13 94.67
N GLY A 863 96.54 -87.47 94.75
CA GLY A 863 96.77 -88.70 93.77
C GLY A 863 96.48 -90.30 94.11
N LEU A 864 96.39 -91.38 93.19
CA LEU A 864 96.22 -92.94 93.42
C LEU A 864 96.32 -94.10 92.24
N THR A 865 96.06 -95.49 92.42
CA THR A 865 96.15 -96.76 91.45
C THR A 865 95.44 -98.16 91.92
N SER A 866 95.35 -99.51 91.47
CA SER A 866 95.68 -100.65 90.42
C SER A 866 94.94 -102.09 90.72
N THR A 867 94.89 -103.41 90.19
CA THR A 867 95.11 -104.42 88.98
C THR A 867 94.69 -106.01 89.19
N ALA A 868 94.46 -107.00 88.21
CA ALA A 868 94.06 -108.53 88.36
C ALA A 868 94.10 -109.65 87.16
N ILE A 869 93.92 -111.05 87.30
CA ILE A 869 93.94 -112.26 86.27
C ILE A 869 93.37 -113.78 86.59
N LYS A 870 92.99 -114.76 85.63
CA LYS A 870 92.99 -116.36 85.62
C LYS A 870 92.16 -117.27 84.55
N ASN A 871 92.23 -118.68 84.44
CA ASN A 871 91.56 -119.69 83.43
C ASN A 871 91.47 -121.32 83.70
N SER A 872 90.81 -122.28 82.90
CA SER A 872 90.64 -123.83 83.04
C SER A 872 90.17 -124.82 81.80
N LYS A 873 89.96 -126.22 81.89
CA LYS A 873 89.58 -127.28 80.77
C LYS A 873 89.25 -128.85 81.09
N ILE A 874 88.45 -129.72 80.34
CA ILE A 874 88.22 -131.28 80.45
C ILE A 874 87.42 -132.14 79.31
N PRO A 875 87.56 -133.53 79.06
CA PRO A 875 86.76 -134.44 78.08
C PRO A 875 86.56 -136.07 78.25
N THR A 876 85.59 -136.82 77.56
CA THR A 876 85.47 -138.37 77.21
C THR A 876 84.29 -138.94 76.23
N GLY A 877 84.46 -139.82 75.15
CA GLY A 877 83.42 -140.47 74.16
C GLY A 877 83.36 -140.30 72.53
N TYR A 878 82.41 -140.89 71.71
CA TYR A 878 82.11 -140.78 70.19
C TYR A 878 80.81 -139.94 69.86
N HIS A 879 80.56 -139.35 68.67
CA HIS A 879 79.27 -138.73 68.13
C HIS A 879 78.80 -137.39 68.82
N VAL A 880 78.32 -136.26 68.20
CA VAL A 880 77.68 -135.84 66.88
C VAL A 880 77.92 -134.33 66.51
N GLU A 881 77.93 -134.02 65.20
CA GLU A 881 77.72 -132.71 64.49
C GLU A 881 77.34 -131.40 65.26
N HIS A 882 78.32 -130.50 65.44
CA HIS A 882 78.10 -129.05 65.60
C HIS A 882 79.05 -128.28 64.65
N LYS A 883 78.61 -127.31 63.84
CA LYS A 883 77.90 -126.02 64.08
C LYS A 883 78.74 -124.97 64.84
N ASP A 884 79.00 -123.75 64.36
CA ASP A 884 78.40 -122.90 63.29
C ASP A 884 77.14 -123.36 62.53
#